data_AF-A0A0K0EKV3-F1
#
_entry.id   AF-A0A0K0EKV3-F1
#
_cell.length_a   1.000
_cell.length_b   1.000
_cell.length_c   1.000
_cell.angle_alpha   90.00
_cell.angle_beta   90.00
_cell.angle_gamma   90.00
#
_symmetry.space_group_name_H-M   'P 1'
#
loop_
_entity.id
_entity.type
_entity.pdbx_description
1 polymer ?
#
loop_
_entity_poly.entity_id
_entity_poly.type
_entity_poly.pdbx_seq_one_letter_code
_entity_poly.pdbx_strand_id
1 'polypeptide(L)'
;MFFGNSIGDIFLLSKFPNITKNDNFEATVAASYPQAVEFHCGIFIDNENIIHSTPQDGVVEGKLIDVIKELNPDKLDILSVEQPTLIKEKAVGWAREQIGCGYNYLFTPFNEIVDEKKPIYCSQLVVEAYKNANDGSFIFEEIVMRFTDDKGKVLQFWVEYFDKHKAKIPDDKLGSHPGQFKNSKYKKMLKTFLQNPNSIFSTLNFVSNSLVGNVGSKTIPLISPRDGSILSNLSLADQEFCNKTISIANNSYEEWKKLSLLKKSSIFLNVGRLLRENVNLIAKIESTDNGKPIREAIWDVLSAADCVEYFASADLSGRHYPYDQASGRSGYTKREPFGVVCCIGAWNYPIQTAMWKIAPALICGNSVIYKPSPLSPVSPVILGMLFEYSGLPSGVLNIIQGDGECGKILCLDKDISKVSFTGSVSTGKNILGYCSSKMIKPATMELGGKSSLIISEDADIKSAVYGAMMANFFSQGQVCSNASKVLVHKNILPQFTKLVVEETKKLVIGDPLSLKTHIGACISLDHMNRVKNYIDNSINLGATKLCGGDILKLENELSNGYYLSPCILTNVDSTMKAYQEEIFGPVMMIIPYDDDEEALQIANETIYGLAAGIFTKDLKRANYFIDNLVAGNVYVNTYNDTAPQLPFGGMKQSGYGREQGHAAIEAFSQIKSVYLNTSGEVSNPF
;
A
#
# COMPACT_ATOMS: atom_id res chain seq x y z
N MET A 1 -24.48 -16.06 6.89
CA MET A 1 -23.41 -15.12 6.45
C MET A 1 -23.14 -15.50 5.01
N PHE A 2 -23.31 -14.60 4.04
CA PHE A 2 -23.17 -14.95 2.62
C PHE A 2 -21.70 -14.84 2.20
N PHE A 3 -21.06 -15.95 1.82
CA PHE A 3 -19.63 -16.01 1.49
C PHE A 3 -19.32 -15.86 -0.01
N GLY A 4 -20.36 -15.70 -0.85
CA GLY A 4 -20.24 -15.47 -2.30
C GLY A 4 -19.72 -16.67 -3.11
N ASN A 5 -19.64 -17.85 -2.50
CA ASN A 5 -19.11 -19.08 -3.10
C ASN A 5 -20.12 -19.79 -4.00
N SER A 6 -19.65 -20.71 -4.84
CA SER A 6 -20.44 -21.60 -5.69
C SER A 6 -20.22 -23.07 -5.33
N ILE A 7 -21.12 -23.94 -5.79
CA ILE A 7 -20.94 -25.40 -5.67
C ILE A 7 -19.56 -25.81 -6.21
N GLY A 8 -18.85 -26.66 -5.49
CA GLY A 8 -17.51 -27.13 -5.81
C GLY A 8 -16.37 -26.20 -5.43
N ASP A 9 -16.63 -24.95 -5.03
CA ASP A 9 -15.54 -24.09 -4.56
C ASP A 9 -14.90 -24.66 -3.29
N ILE A 10 -13.67 -24.26 -2.99
CA ILE A 10 -12.88 -24.84 -1.91
C ILE A 10 -12.72 -23.79 -0.81
N PHE A 11 -12.98 -24.15 0.45
CA PHE A 11 -12.57 -23.31 1.58
C PHE A 11 -11.21 -23.79 2.11
N LEU A 12 -10.39 -22.87 2.59
CA LEU A 12 -9.12 -23.13 3.25
C LEU A 12 -9.09 -22.38 4.57
N LEU A 13 -8.69 -23.06 5.63
CA LEU A 13 -8.47 -22.48 6.94
C LEU A 13 -6.97 -22.46 7.24
N SER A 14 -6.44 -21.31 7.65
CA SER A 14 -5.02 -21.15 7.96
C SER A 14 -4.78 -20.75 9.42
N LYS A 15 -3.61 -21.14 9.95
CA LYS A 15 -3.04 -20.59 11.19
C LYS A 15 -1.66 -20.00 10.95
N PHE A 16 -1.34 -18.95 11.71
CA PHE A 16 -0.01 -18.35 11.74
C PHE A 16 0.90 -19.08 12.74
N PRO A 17 2.19 -19.24 12.45
CA PRO A 17 3.14 -19.84 13.38
C PRO A 17 3.24 -18.99 14.65
N ASN A 18 2.78 -19.54 15.78
CA ASN A 18 2.93 -18.93 17.10
C ASN A 18 3.95 -19.76 17.89
N ILE A 19 5.22 -19.31 17.88
CA ILE A 19 6.42 -20.08 18.30
C ILE A 19 6.40 -20.43 19.81
N THR A 20 5.42 -19.96 20.58
CA THR A 20 5.45 -20.03 22.04
C THR A 20 4.78 -21.26 22.67
N LYS A 21 4.02 -22.08 21.92
CA LYS A 21 3.43 -23.34 22.44
C LYS A 21 3.37 -24.46 21.40
N ASN A 22 4.14 -25.53 21.62
CA ASN A 22 4.22 -26.73 20.76
C ASN A 22 3.20 -27.83 21.14
N ASP A 23 1.98 -27.47 21.54
CA ASP A 23 1.10 -28.43 22.22
C ASP A 23 -0.04 -28.98 21.35
N ASN A 24 -0.24 -28.48 20.12
CA ASN A 24 -1.29 -28.98 19.22
C ASN A 24 -0.84 -29.17 17.76
N PHE A 25 -1.62 -29.97 17.03
CA PHE A 25 -1.35 -30.39 15.66
C PHE A 25 -1.21 -29.20 14.72
N GLU A 26 -2.13 -28.23 14.79
CA GLU A 26 -2.14 -27.08 13.88
C GLU A 26 -0.95 -26.14 14.12
N ALA A 27 -0.55 -25.90 15.38
CA ALA A 27 0.62 -25.11 15.70
C ALA A 27 1.92 -25.79 15.27
N THR A 28 1.99 -27.12 15.40
CA THR A 28 3.16 -27.89 14.95
C THR A 28 3.27 -27.91 13.43
N VAL A 29 2.16 -28.14 12.73
CA VAL A 29 2.08 -27.99 11.26
C VAL A 29 2.55 -26.59 10.85
N ALA A 30 2.10 -25.54 11.54
CA ALA A 30 2.53 -24.17 11.27
C ALA A 30 4.03 -23.94 11.55
N ALA A 31 4.61 -24.57 12.58
CA ALA A 31 6.02 -24.41 12.93
C ALA A 31 6.98 -25.07 11.91
N SER A 32 6.54 -26.08 11.17
CA SER A 32 7.33 -26.71 10.08
C SER A 32 7.44 -25.85 8.81
N TYR A 33 6.67 -24.75 8.69
CA TYR A 33 6.71 -23.88 7.52
C TYR A 33 6.83 -22.39 7.91
N PRO A 34 7.69 -21.60 7.22
CA PRO A 34 7.95 -20.21 7.57
C PRO A 34 6.83 -19.20 7.21
N GLN A 35 5.67 -19.67 6.74
CA GLN A 35 4.53 -18.87 6.26
C GLN A 35 3.21 -19.39 6.89
N ALA A 36 2.10 -18.66 6.74
CA ALA A 36 0.78 -19.12 7.18
C ALA A 36 0.43 -20.47 6.52
N VAL A 37 0.15 -21.49 7.34
CA VAL A 37 -0.14 -22.83 6.82
C VAL A 37 -1.63 -23.07 6.85
N GLU A 38 -2.17 -23.41 5.69
CA GLU A 38 -3.53 -23.95 5.58
C GLU A 38 -3.53 -25.34 6.19
N PHE A 39 -4.27 -25.51 7.28
CA PHE A 39 -4.31 -26.76 8.06
C PHE A 39 -5.62 -27.52 7.85
N HIS A 40 -6.64 -26.87 7.29
CA HIS A 40 -7.93 -27.49 6.98
C HIS A 40 -8.51 -26.99 5.68
N CYS A 41 -9.31 -27.82 5.03
CA CYS A 41 -10.00 -27.47 3.79
C CYS A 41 -11.21 -28.37 3.54
N GLY A 42 -12.00 -28.02 2.53
CA GLY A 42 -13.10 -28.85 2.03
C GLY A 42 -13.83 -28.19 0.87
N ILE A 43 -14.88 -28.84 0.39
CA ILE A 43 -15.61 -28.45 -0.82
C ILE A 43 -16.97 -27.87 -0.43
N PHE A 44 -17.35 -26.74 -1.01
CA PHE A 44 -18.69 -26.18 -0.89
C PHE A 44 -19.70 -27.01 -1.69
N ILE A 45 -20.83 -27.29 -1.05
CA ILE A 45 -22.03 -27.81 -1.69
C ILE A 45 -22.87 -26.66 -2.21
N ASP A 46 -23.02 -25.64 -1.37
CA ASP A 46 -23.80 -24.44 -1.60
C ASP A 46 -23.21 -23.28 -0.76
N ASN A 47 -23.97 -22.20 -0.59
CA ASN A 47 -23.52 -20.98 0.09
C ASN A 47 -23.15 -21.15 1.58
N GLU A 48 -23.59 -22.21 2.25
CA GLU A 48 -23.33 -22.42 3.69
C GLU A 48 -22.82 -23.81 4.02
N ASN A 49 -23.18 -24.82 3.22
CA ASN A 49 -22.86 -26.23 3.46
C ASN A 49 -21.58 -26.65 2.74
N ILE A 50 -20.78 -27.45 3.43
CA ILE A 50 -19.48 -27.95 2.99
C ILE A 50 -19.36 -29.45 3.25
N ILE A 51 -18.48 -30.10 2.50
CA ILE A 51 -17.98 -31.45 2.79
C ILE A 51 -16.49 -31.34 3.10
N HIS A 52 -16.11 -31.88 4.24
CA HIS A 52 -14.73 -31.89 4.69
C HIS A 52 -14.46 -33.14 5.51
N SER A 53 -13.20 -33.41 5.84
CA SER A 53 -12.83 -34.55 6.67
C SER A 53 -12.27 -34.05 8.01
N THR A 54 -12.80 -34.50 9.14
CA THR A 54 -12.35 -34.11 10.49
C THR A 54 -11.77 -35.30 11.26
N PRO A 55 -10.83 -35.09 12.20
CA PRO A 55 -10.31 -36.15 13.05
C PRO A 55 -11.37 -36.91 13.83
N GLN A 56 -12.48 -36.27 14.22
CA GLN A 56 -13.52 -36.85 15.07
C GLN A 56 -14.48 -37.73 14.26
N ASP A 57 -14.94 -37.24 13.11
CA ASP A 57 -16.08 -37.82 12.40
C ASP A 57 -15.73 -38.33 11.00
N GLY A 58 -14.47 -38.18 10.56
CA GLY A 58 -14.08 -38.50 9.21
C GLY A 58 -14.72 -37.56 8.19
N VAL A 59 -15.10 -38.07 7.02
CA VAL A 59 -15.75 -37.26 5.99
C VAL A 59 -17.20 -36.99 6.37
N VAL A 60 -17.53 -35.71 6.55
CA VAL A 60 -18.85 -35.23 6.96
C VAL A 60 -19.32 -34.04 6.14
N GLU A 61 -20.63 -33.87 6.10
CA GLU A 61 -21.30 -32.68 5.59
C GLU A 61 -21.72 -31.80 6.78
N GLY A 62 -21.47 -30.49 6.69
CA GLY A 62 -21.76 -29.55 7.77
C GLY A 62 -21.75 -28.10 7.31
N LYS A 63 -22.02 -27.17 8.24
CA LYS A 63 -21.97 -25.73 7.95
C LYS A 63 -20.57 -25.18 8.19
N LEU A 64 -20.06 -24.38 7.25
CA LEU A 64 -18.73 -23.79 7.36
C LEU A 64 -18.57 -22.93 8.63
N ILE A 65 -19.63 -22.24 9.07
CA ILE A 65 -19.57 -21.39 10.26
C ILE A 65 -19.30 -22.16 11.56
N ASP A 66 -19.78 -23.40 11.64
CA ASP A 66 -19.59 -24.23 12.82
C ASP A 66 -18.16 -24.77 12.86
N VAL A 67 -17.64 -25.13 11.68
CA VAL A 67 -16.23 -25.52 11.49
C VAL A 67 -15.27 -24.39 11.82
N ILE A 68 -15.59 -23.15 11.42
CA ILE A 68 -14.77 -21.97 11.78
C ILE A 68 -14.74 -21.75 13.29
N LYS A 69 -15.90 -21.88 13.97
CA LYS A 69 -15.97 -21.73 15.43
C LYS A 69 -15.18 -22.81 16.15
N GLU A 70 -15.28 -24.05 15.68
CA GLU A 70 -14.60 -25.19 16.28
C GLU A 70 -13.08 -25.11 16.10
N LEU A 71 -12.62 -24.88 14.87
CA LEU A 71 -11.20 -24.92 14.53
C LEU A 71 -10.45 -23.61 14.83
N ASN A 72 -11.21 -22.52 15.03
CA ASN A 72 -10.71 -21.18 15.36
C ASN A 72 -9.50 -20.76 14.50
N PRO A 73 -9.67 -20.64 13.17
CA PRO A 73 -8.59 -20.31 12.26
C PRO A 73 -8.25 -18.82 12.29
N ASP A 74 -6.99 -18.48 12.00
CA ASP A 74 -6.56 -17.08 11.87
C ASP A 74 -7.00 -16.47 10.53
N LYS A 75 -7.23 -17.30 9.51
CA LYS A 75 -7.63 -16.90 8.16
C LYS A 75 -8.56 -17.93 7.52
N LEU A 76 -9.57 -17.44 6.78
CA LEU A 76 -10.40 -18.21 5.85
C LEU A 76 -10.14 -17.69 4.42
N ASP A 77 -9.73 -18.55 3.52
CA ASP A 77 -9.68 -18.29 2.08
C ASP A 77 -10.75 -19.13 1.37
N ILE A 78 -11.42 -18.55 0.36
CA ILE A 78 -12.29 -19.29 -0.55
C ILE A 78 -11.66 -19.28 -1.94
N LEU A 79 -11.53 -20.47 -2.52
CA LEU A 79 -10.99 -20.66 -3.85
C LEU A 79 -12.14 -20.99 -4.79
N SER A 80 -12.39 -20.11 -5.75
CA SER A 80 -13.23 -20.47 -6.88
C SER A 80 -12.43 -21.39 -7.80
N VAL A 81 -12.98 -22.57 -8.03
CA VAL A 81 -12.40 -23.55 -8.96
C VAL A 81 -12.86 -23.18 -10.39
N GLU A 82 -11.93 -22.93 -11.32
CA GLU A 82 -12.30 -22.59 -12.71
C GLU A 82 -12.54 -23.88 -13.53
N GLN A 83 -13.63 -24.57 -13.20
CA GLN A 83 -14.10 -25.76 -13.92
C GLN A 83 -15.58 -25.60 -14.29
N PRO A 84 -16.05 -26.19 -15.41
CA PRO A 84 -17.47 -26.26 -15.74
C PRO A 84 -18.32 -26.74 -14.56
N THR A 85 -19.52 -26.17 -14.39
CA THR A 85 -20.44 -26.51 -13.29
C THR A 85 -20.67 -28.01 -13.17
N LEU A 86 -20.79 -28.73 -14.28
CA LEU A 86 -20.94 -30.18 -14.31
C LEU A 86 -19.77 -30.93 -13.63
N ILE A 87 -18.53 -30.44 -13.79
CA ILE A 87 -17.35 -31.04 -13.13
C ILE A 87 -17.39 -30.74 -11.64
N LYS A 88 -17.76 -29.52 -11.25
CA LYS A 88 -17.92 -29.14 -9.83
C LYS A 88 -18.99 -30.00 -9.14
N GLU A 89 -20.13 -30.20 -9.79
CA GLU A 89 -21.22 -31.06 -9.31
C GLU A 89 -20.77 -32.52 -9.17
N LYS A 90 -20.00 -33.05 -10.14
CA LYS A 90 -19.41 -34.39 -10.05
C LYS A 90 -18.42 -34.51 -8.89
N ALA A 91 -17.60 -33.49 -8.67
CA ALA A 91 -16.63 -33.48 -7.56
C ALA A 91 -17.35 -33.49 -6.21
N VAL A 92 -18.39 -32.65 -6.05
CA VAL A 92 -19.25 -32.66 -4.86
C VAL A 92 -19.97 -34.00 -4.70
N GLY A 93 -20.48 -34.57 -5.80
CA GLY A 93 -21.11 -35.90 -5.80
C GLY A 93 -20.17 -36.99 -5.29
N TRP A 94 -18.95 -37.03 -5.82
CA TRP A 94 -17.93 -37.97 -5.35
C TRP A 94 -17.59 -37.76 -3.87
N ALA A 95 -17.42 -36.50 -3.43
CA ALA A 95 -17.13 -36.20 -2.04
C ALA A 95 -18.27 -36.63 -1.09
N ARG A 96 -19.53 -36.56 -1.53
CA ARG A 96 -20.67 -37.08 -0.76
C ARG A 96 -20.65 -38.60 -0.60
N GLU A 97 -20.24 -39.33 -1.62
CA GLU A 97 -20.12 -40.80 -1.54
C GLU A 97 -19.10 -41.23 -0.47
N GLN A 98 -18.14 -40.36 -0.18
CA GLN A 98 -17.14 -40.57 0.86
C GLN A 98 -17.66 -40.27 2.27
N ILE A 99 -18.88 -39.75 2.46
CA ILE A 99 -19.42 -39.53 3.82
C ILE A 99 -19.41 -40.85 4.60
N GLY A 100 -18.93 -40.78 5.84
CA GLY A 100 -18.69 -41.92 6.71
C GLY A 100 -17.34 -42.63 6.50
N CYS A 101 -16.52 -42.23 5.51
CA CYS A 101 -15.12 -42.61 5.47
C CYS A 101 -14.39 -42.06 6.70
N GLY A 102 -13.56 -42.87 7.35
CA GLY A 102 -12.75 -42.42 8.49
C GLY A 102 -11.74 -41.32 8.12
N TYR A 103 -11.14 -40.69 9.13
CA TYR A 103 -10.11 -39.67 8.92
C TYR A 103 -8.74 -40.29 8.68
N ASN A 104 -8.05 -39.84 7.62
CA ASN A 104 -6.65 -40.25 7.40
C ASN A 104 -5.69 -39.34 8.19
N TYR A 105 -5.17 -39.89 9.28
CA TYR A 105 -4.10 -39.32 10.09
C TYR A 105 -2.75 -39.47 9.37
N LEU A 106 -2.51 -38.62 8.35
CA LEU A 106 -1.22 -38.45 7.64
C LEU A 106 -0.28 -39.68 7.69
N PHE A 107 -0.66 -40.74 6.97
CA PHE A 107 0.18 -41.93 6.68
C PHE A 107 0.47 -42.87 7.86
N THR A 108 -0.50 -43.15 8.73
CA THR A 108 -0.39 -44.31 9.62
C THR A 108 -0.49 -45.63 8.83
N PRO A 109 0.32 -46.67 9.15
CA PRO A 109 0.26 -47.98 8.51
C PRO A 109 -0.98 -48.79 8.92
N PHE A 110 -1.76 -48.30 9.89
CA PHE A 110 -3.06 -48.86 10.28
C PHE A 110 -4.19 -48.42 9.34
N ASN A 111 -3.92 -48.47 8.02
CA ASN A 111 -4.93 -48.40 6.97
C ASN A 111 -5.76 -49.70 6.97
N GLU A 112 -6.37 -50.05 8.09
CA GLU A 112 -7.42 -51.05 8.07
C GLU A 112 -8.65 -50.38 7.45
N ILE A 113 -9.02 -50.87 6.27
CA ILE A 113 -10.29 -50.58 5.64
C ILE A 113 -11.38 -50.93 6.67
N VAL A 114 -12.03 -49.91 7.22
CA VAL A 114 -13.24 -50.11 8.04
C VAL A 114 -14.42 -50.00 7.09
N ASP A 115 -15.25 -51.04 7.01
CA ASP A 115 -16.46 -51.10 6.17
C ASP A 115 -16.23 -50.75 4.69
N GLU A 116 -15.22 -51.37 4.06
CA GLU A 116 -14.86 -51.21 2.63
C GLU A 116 -14.47 -49.78 2.19
N LYS A 117 -14.39 -48.81 3.11
CA LYS A 117 -14.08 -47.41 2.83
C LYS A 117 -12.69 -47.00 3.33
N LYS A 118 -11.90 -46.39 2.44
CA LYS A 118 -10.55 -45.90 2.75
C LYS A 118 -10.65 -44.58 3.55
N PRO A 119 -9.91 -44.41 4.65
CA PRO A 119 -9.84 -43.13 5.35
C PRO A 119 -9.30 -42.00 4.46
N ILE A 120 -9.82 -40.78 4.59
CA ILE A 120 -9.49 -39.64 3.73
C ILE A 120 -9.11 -38.43 4.59
N TYR A 121 -7.98 -37.78 4.27
CA TYR A 121 -7.57 -36.52 4.89
C TYR A 121 -8.24 -35.34 4.18
N CYS A 122 -8.42 -34.18 4.84
CA CYS A 122 -9.21 -33.09 4.29
C CYS A 122 -8.72 -32.60 2.91
N SER A 123 -7.42 -32.50 2.67
CA SER A 123 -6.88 -32.13 1.35
C SER A 123 -7.00 -33.26 0.32
N GLN A 124 -6.85 -34.52 0.74
CA GLN A 124 -7.02 -35.69 -0.13
C GLN A 124 -8.45 -35.74 -0.67
N LEU A 125 -9.44 -35.43 0.18
CA LEU A 125 -10.85 -35.36 -0.23
C LEU A 125 -11.04 -34.43 -1.42
N VAL A 126 -10.48 -33.22 -1.35
CA VAL A 126 -10.60 -32.22 -2.41
C VAL A 126 -9.85 -32.63 -3.68
N VAL A 127 -8.61 -33.13 -3.53
CA VAL A 127 -7.78 -33.57 -4.66
C VAL A 127 -8.41 -34.76 -5.38
N GLU A 128 -8.84 -35.78 -4.65
CA GLU A 128 -9.44 -36.99 -5.21
C GLU A 128 -10.84 -36.69 -5.80
N ALA A 129 -11.65 -35.82 -5.18
CA ALA A 129 -12.93 -35.40 -5.73
C ALA A 129 -12.79 -34.82 -7.13
N TYR A 130 -11.86 -33.88 -7.31
CA TYR A 130 -11.65 -33.25 -8.61
C TYR A 130 -10.89 -34.13 -9.61
N LYS A 131 -10.02 -35.03 -9.13
CA LYS A 131 -9.36 -36.04 -9.97
C LYS A 131 -10.36 -37.05 -10.53
N ASN A 132 -11.38 -37.45 -9.76
CA ASN A 132 -12.42 -38.38 -10.20
C ASN A 132 -13.54 -37.69 -11.00
N ALA A 133 -13.73 -36.37 -10.83
CA ALA A 133 -14.73 -35.60 -11.56
C ALA A 133 -14.32 -35.21 -12.99
N ASN A 134 -13.02 -35.23 -13.29
CA ASN A 134 -12.44 -34.75 -14.55
C ASN A 134 -11.54 -35.82 -15.21
N ASP A 135 -11.15 -35.63 -16.47
CA ASP A 135 -10.30 -36.54 -17.27
C ASP A 135 -8.81 -36.56 -16.86
N GLY A 136 -8.48 -36.06 -15.66
CA GLY A 136 -7.10 -35.87 -15.21
C GLY A 136 -6.47 -34.54 -15.62
N SER A 137 -7.19 -33.65 -16.31
CA SER A 137 -6.67 -32.31 -16.65
C SER A 137 -6.54 -31.35 -15.45
N PHE A 138 -7.22 -31.64 -14.34
CA PHE A 138 -7.10 -30.88 -13.10
C PHE A 138 -6.04 -31.48 -12.17
N ILE A 139 -4.96 -30.72 -11.91
CA ILE A 139 -3.81 -31.16 -11.11
C ILE A 139 -3.53 -30.09 -10.05
N PHE A 140 -3.54 -30.50 -8.78
CA PHE A 140 -2.89 -29.74 -7.70
C PHE A 140 -1.41 -30.13 -7.65
N GLU A 141 -0.51 -29.16 -7.54
CA GLU A 141 0.92 -29.42 -7.44
C GLU A 141 1.22 -30.12 -6.10
N GLU A 142 1.78 -31.34 -6.17
CA GLU A 142 2.24 -32.08 -4.99
C GLU A 142 3.52 -31.44 -4.44
N ILE A 143 3.51 -30.99 -3.18
CA ILE A 143 4.71 -30.57 -2.45
C ILE A 143 5.16 -31.73 -1.56
N VAL A 144 6.48 -31.78 -1.36
CA VAL A 144 7.16 -32.64 -0.41
C VAL A 144 6.81 -32.20 1.02
N MET A 145 6.23 -33.10 1.82
CA MET A 145 5.93 -32.79 3.22
C MET A 145 7.22 -32.66 4.04
N ARG A 146 7.33 -31.58 4.83
CA ARG A 146 8.44 -31.38 5.77
C ARG A 146 7.93 -31.46 7.21
N PHE A 147 8.54 -32.32 8.02
CA PHE A 147 8.25 -32.48 9.45
C PHE A 147 9.35 -31.89 10.35
N THR A 148 10.33 -31.22 9.74
CA THR A 148 11.44 -30.55 10.41
C THR A 148 11.19 -29.05 10.57
N ASP A 149 11.89 -28.43 11.52
CA ASP A 149 12.01 -26.97 11.63
C ASP A 149 12.95 -26.39 10.54
N ASP A 150 13.16 -25.07 10.59
CA ASP A 150 14.05 -24.32 9.70
C ASP A 150 15.53 -24.70 9.83
N LYS A 151 15.90 -25.49 10.84
CA LYS A 151 17.24 -26.03 11.09
C LYS A 151 17.35 -27.52 10.76
N GLY A 152 16.30 -28.13 10.20
CA GLY A 152 16.27 -29.53 9.82
C GLY A 152 16.06 -30.50 10.98
N LYS A 153 15.61 -30.03 12.15
CA LYS A 153 15.29 -30.89 13.30
C LYS A 153 13.81 -31.26 13.29
N VAL A 154 13.50 -32.55 13.38
CA VAL A 154 12.11 -33.03 13.52
C VAL A 154 11.47 -32.47 14.79
N LEU A 155 10.26 -31.92 14.66
CA LEU A 155 9.53 -31.38 15.80
C LEU A 155 9.05 -32.50 16.74
N GLN A 156 9.16 -32.27 18.05
CA GLN A 156 8.84 -33.27 19.09
C GLN A 156 7.40 -33.82 18.98
N PHE A 157 6.44 -32.97 18.63
CA PHE A 157 5.06 -33.39 18.39
C PHE A 157 4.97 -34.47 17.30
N TRP A 158 5.73 -34.36 16.20
CA TRP A 158 5.70 -35.36 15.14
C TRP A 158 6.33 -36.68 15.58
N VAL A 159 7.37 -36.62 16.41
CA VAL A 159 7.95 -37.82 17.03
C VAL A 159 6.88 -38.52 17.86
N GLU A 160 6.23 -37.80 18.79
CA GLU A 160 5.19 -38.36 19.67
C GLU A 160 3.96 -38.84 18.91
N TYR A 161 3.55 -38.09 17.89
CA TYR A 161 2.42 -38.42 17.02
C TYR A 161 2.67 -39.73 16.27
N PHE A 162 3.80 -39.85 15.56
CA PHE A 162 4.08 -41.06 14.78
C PHE A 162 4.44 -42.25 15.69
N ASP A 163 5.07 -42.03 16.85
CA ASP A 163 5.31 -43.06 17.87
C ASP A 163 3.99 -43.63 18.43
N LYS A 164 3.05 -42.77 18.82
CA LYS A 164 1.72 -43.18 19.32
C LYS A 164 0.99 -44.07 18.31
N HIS A 165 1.19 -43.82 17.02
CA HIS A 165 0.55 -44.56 15.94
C HIS A 165 1.46 -45.62 15.31
N LYS A 166 2.55 -46.02 15.98
CA LYS A 166 3.52 -47.05 15.55
C LYS A 166 3.94 -46.91 14.08
N ALA A 167 4.18 -45.68 13.67
CA ALA A 167 4.44 -45.28 12.29
C ALA A 167 5.79 -44.55 12.19
N LYS A 168 6.40 -44.57 10.99
CA LYS A 168 7.59 -43.74 10.71
C LYS A 168 7.15 -42.39 10.17
N ILE A 169 7.84 -41.33 10.58
CA ILE A 169 7.65 -39.97 10.04
C ILE A 169 7.95 -39.98 8.53
N PRO A 170 6.98 -39.63 7.66
CA PRO A 170 7.10 -39.75 6.21
C PRO A 170 7.77 -38.50 5.59
N ASP A 171 8.84 -38.02 6.22
CA ASP A 171 9.59 -36.84 5.75
C ASP A 171 10.10 -37.06 4.32
N ASP A 172 10.06 -36.00 3.53
CA ASP A 172 10.44 -35.98 2.12
C ASP A 172 9.57 -36.81 1.15
N LYS A 173 8.40 -37.30 1.58
CA LYS A 173 7.44 -37.95 0.68
C LYS A 173 6.48 -36.95 0.03
N LEU A 174 6.08 -37.25 -1.20
CA LEU A 174 5.01 -36.55 -1.91
C LEU A 174 3.67 -36.77 -1.21
N GLY A 175 2.93 -35.69 -0.98
CA GLY A 175 1.60 -35.74 -0.38
C GLY A 175 0.93 -34.37 -0.38
N SER A 176 -0.40 -34.34 -0.44
CA SER A 176 -1.15 -33.08 -0.47
C SER A 176 -1.42 -32.55 0.93
N HIS A 177 -0.82 -31.41 1.30
CA HIS A 177 -1.20 -30.61 2.48
C HIS A 177 -2.20 -29.53 2.07
N PRO A 178 -3.10 -29.03 2.93
CA PRO A 178 -4.00 -27.94 2.55
C PRO A 178 -3.25 -26.67 2.09
N GLY A 179 -1.99 -26.50 2.48
CA GLY A 179 -1.07 -25.44 2.00
C GLY A 179 -0.87 -25.34 0.48
N GLN A 180 -1.26 -26.36 -0.29
CA GLN A 180 -0.96 -26.52 -1.73
C GLN A 180 -2.06 -25.99 -2.65
N PHE A 181 -3.26 -25.75 -2.14
CA PHE A 181 -4.36 -25.28 -2.99
C PHE A 181 -4.07 -23.89 -3.59
N LYS A 182 -3.06 -23.17 -3.08
CA LYS A 182 -2.72 -21.82 -3.50
C LYS A 182 -2.22 -21.66 -4.93
N ASN A 183 -1.53 -22.66 -5.51
CA ASN A 183 -0.77 -22.51 -6.75
C ASN A 183 -1.38 -23.21 -7.98
N SER A 184 -2.65 -23.65 -7.93
CA SER A 184 -3.27 -24.31 -9.08
C SER A 184 -3.46 -23.36 -10.27
N LYS A 185 -3.07 -23.81 -11.46
CA LYS A 185 -3.22 -23.09 -12.74
C LYS A 185 -4.68 -22.84 -13.16
N TYR A 186 -5.66 -23.41 -12.45
CA TYR A 186 -7.11 -23.27 -12.70
C TYR A 186 -7.85 -22.57 -11.54
N LYS A 187 -7.14 -21.76 -10.76
CA LYS A 187 -7.68 -21.10 -9.56
C LYS A 187 -7.98 -19.62 -9.83
N LYS A 188 -9.18 -19.20 -9.44
CA LYS A 188 -9.45 -17.79 -9.13
C LYS A 188 -9.80 -17.69 -7.66
N MET A 189 -8.96 -17.03 -6.88
CA MET A 189 -9.28 -16.83 -5.47
C MET A 189 -10.54 -15.94 -5.39
N LEU A 190 -11.60 -16.38 -4.73
CA LEU A 190 -12.81 -15.59 -4.57
C LEU A 190 -12.72 -14.93 -3.19
N LYS A 191 -12.55 -13.62 -3.15
CA LYS A 191 -12.19 -12.91 -1.92
C LYS A 191 -13.37 -12.81 -0.95
N THR A 192 -13.32 -13.56 0.15
CA THR A 192 -14.11 -13.27 1.36
C THR A 192 -13.45 -12.20 2.25
N PHE A 193 -12.15 -11.93 2.11
CA PHE A 193 -11.46 -10.96 2.98
C PHE A 193 -11.93 -9.51 2.79
N LEU A 194 -12.32 -9.13 1.57
CA LEU A 194 -12.97 -7.84 1.33
C LEU A 194 -14.42 -7.81 1.85
N GLN A 195 -15.00 -8.97 2.18
CA GLN A 195 -16.36 -9.08 2.75
C GLN A 195 -16.36 -9.03 4.29
N ASN A 196 -15.21 -9.17 4.96
CA ASN A 196 -15.07 -8.97 6.41
C ASN A 196 -13.96 -7.95 6.74
N PRO A 197 -14.22 -6.64 6.61
CA PRO A 197 -13.21 -5.60 6.79
C PRO A 197 -12.56 -5.59 8.19
N ASN A 198 -13.18 -6.18 9.21
CA ASN A 198 -12.60 -6.21 10.55
C ASN A 198 -11.35 -7.10 10.66
N SER A 199 -11.18 -8.09 9.77
CA SER A 199 -9.99 -8.96 9.79
C SER A 199 -8.74 -8.30 9.23
N ILE A 200 -8.82 -7.16 8.53
CA ILE A 200 -7.61 -6.45 8.08
C ILE A 200 -6.89 -5.75 9.22
N PHE A 201 -7.65 -5.28 10.21
CA PHE A 201 -7.08 -4.58 11.34
C PHE A 201 -6.35 -5.50 12.31
N SER A 202 -6.54 -6.82 12.27
CA SER A 202 -5.87 -7.74 13.20
C SER A 202 -4.39 -7.95 12.87
N THR A 203 -3.96 -7.75 11.62
CA THR A 203 -2.58 -7.98 11.20
C THR A 203 -2.20 -7.11 10.01
N LEU A 204 -1.17 -6.29 10.17
CA LEU A 204 -0.84 -5.23 9.20
C LEU A 204 0.59 -5.28 8.66
N ASN A 205 1.41 -6.27 9.03
CA ASN A 205 2.62 -6.57 8.27
C ASN A 205 2.27 -7.54 7.14
N PHE A 206 2.84 -7.35 5.96
CA PHE A 206 2.64 -8.19 4.79
C PHE A 206 3.99 -8.55 4.18
N VAL A 207 4.40 -9.82 4.31
CA VAL A 207 5.70 -10.31 3.86
C VAL A 207 5.50 -11.67 3.22
N SER A 208 6.17 -11.92 2.09
CA SER A 208 6.03 -13.20 1.35
C SER A 208 4.58 -13.57 1.04
N ASN A 209 3.79 -12.63 0.53
CA ASN A 209 2.39 -12.86 0.16
C ASN A 209 1.53 -13.34 1.35
N SER A 210 1.82 -12.87 2.55
CA SER A 210 1.11 -13.25 3.76
C SER A 210 1.10 -12.15 4.80
N LEU A 211 0.00 -12.03 5.54
CA LEU A 211 -0.09 -11.17 6.70
C LEU A 211 0.73 -11.77 7.86
N VAL A 212 1.46 -10.95 8.61
CA VAL A 212 2.35 -11.39 9.71
C VAL A 212 2.05 -10.63 11.00
N GLY A 213 1.61 -11.35 12.03
CA GLY A 213 1.13 -10.76 13.30
C GLY A 213 2.24 -10.21 14.20
N ASN A 214 3.17 -11.07 14.60
CA ASN A 214 4.22 -10.74 15.56
C ASN A 214 5.57 -10.56 14.86
N VAL A 215 6.05 -9.32 14.81
CA VAL A 215 7.28 -8.94 14.09
C VAL A 215 8.31 -8.22 14.97
N GLY A 216 8.02 -8.12 16.27
CA GLY A 216 8.86 -7.44 17.24
C GLY A 216 8.14 -7.25 18.57
N SER A 217 8.90 -6.90 19.61
CA SER A 217 8.39 -6.77 20.98
C SER A 217 7.60 -5.48 21.24
N LYS A 218 7.78 -4.46 20.39
CA LYS A 218 7.13 -3.15 20.54
C LYS A 218 5.82 -3.11 19.76
N THR A 219 4.77 -2.62 20.41
CA THR A 219 3.48 -2.33 19.78
C THR A 219 3.08 -0.88 20.00
N ILE A 220 2.29 -0.33 19.08
CA ILE A 220 1.67 1.00 19.22
C ILE A 220 0.19 0.93 18.81
N PRO A 221 -0.70 1.70 19.46
CA PRO A 221 -2.11 1.73 19.08
C PRO A 221 -2.27 2.47 17.74
N LEU A 222 -3.01 1.86 16.82
CA LEU A 222 -3.56 2.52 15.66
C LEU A 222 -4.90 3.14 16.06
N ILE A 223 -5.00 4.47 16.00
CA ILE A 223 -6.16 5.21 16.49
C ILE A 223 -6.94 5.77 15.30
N SER A 224 -8.24 5.54 15.29
CA SER A 224 -9.19 6.15 14.37
C SER A 224 -9.29 7.66 14.66
N PRO A 225 -8.94 8.54 13.72
CA PRO A 225 -9.04 9.99 13.94
C PRO A 225 -10.49 10.48 14.05
N ARG A 226 -11.43 9.69 13.50
CA ARG A 226 -12.87 9.96 13.47
C ARG A 226 -13.50 10.03 14.86
N ASP A 227 -13.10 9.14 15.75
CA ASP A 227 -13.76 8.89 17.05
C ASP A 227 -12.79 8.57 18.19
N GLY A 228 -11.48 8.57 17.93
CA GLY A 228 -10.46 8.25 18.93
C GLY A 228 -10.42 6.78 19.36
N SER A 229 -11.17 5.89 18.69
CA SER A 229 -11.17 4.46 18.99
C SER A 229 -9.87 3.79 18.54
N ILE A 230 -9.46 2.72 19.22
CA ILE A 230 -8.31 1.91 18.82
C ILE A 230 -8.77 0.90 17.76
N LEU A 231 -8.26 1.04 16.54
CA LEU A 231 -8.54 0.14 15.43
C LEU A 231 -7.72 -1.15 15.52
N SER A 232 -6.45 -1.04 15.95
CA SER A 232 -5.51 -2.15 16.02
C SER A 232 -4.34 -1.83 16.97
N ASN A 233 -3.53 -2.83 17.29
CA ASN A 233 -2.20 -2.66 17.87
C ASN A 233 -1.16 -3.09 16.83
N LEU A 234 -0.39 -2.13 16.31
CA LEU A 234 0.64 -2.37 15.30
C LEU A 234 1.87 -3.00 15.97
N SER A 235 2.20 -4.24 15.62
CA SER A 235 3.51 -4.82 15.93
C SER A 235 4.56 -4.18 15.02
N LEU A 236 5.55 -3.53 15.63
CA LEU A 236 6.60 -2.80 14.93
C LEU A 236 7.76 -3.72 14.59
N ALA A 237 8.18 -3.72 13.33
CA ALA A 237 9.31 -4.47 12.84
C ALA A 237 10.60 -4.02 13.55
N ASP A 238 11.23 -4.95 14.25
CA ASP A 238 12.54 -4.75 14.84
C ASP A 238 13.68 -5.03 13.83
N GLN A 239 14.92 -4.96 14.31
CA GLN A 239 16.10 -5.20 13.49
C GLN A 239 16.13 -6.60 12.87
N GLU A 240 15.72 -7.63 13.61
CA GLU A 240 15.74 -9.01 13.13
C GLU A 240 14.70 -9.19 12.02
N PHE A 241 13.49 -8.67 12.23
CA PHE A 241 12.44 -8.75 11.21
C PHE A 241 12.74 -7.91 9.97
N CYS A 242 13.35 -6.74 10.13
CA CYS A 242 13.85 -5.95 9.00
C CYS A 242 14.87 -6.74 8.19
N ASN A 243 15.87 -7.35 8.84
CA ASN A 243 16.89 -8.17 8.16
C ASN A 243 16.28 -9.36 7.41
N LYS A 244 15.31 -10.05 8.04
CA LYS A 244 14.58 -11.15 7.40
C LYS A 244 13.83 -10.67 6.15
N THR A 245 13.14 -9.53 6.25
CA THR A 245 12.39 -8.95 5.13
C THR A 245 13.31 -8.53 3.99
N ILE A 246 14.49 -7.96 4.29
CA ILE A 246 15.51 -7.60 3.30
C ILE A 246 16.02 -8.85 2.59
N SER A 247 16.32 -9.92 3.32
CA SER A 247 16.74 -11.20 2.73
C SER A 247 15.68 -11.77 1.78
N ILE A 248 14.40 -11.74 2.17
CA ILE A 248 13.26 -12.17 1.34
C ILE A 248 13.16 -11.33 0.05
N ALA A 249 13.25 -10.00 0.17
CA ALA A 249 13.19 -9.10 -0.98
C ALA A 249 14.37 -9.33 -1.94
N ASN A 250 15.56 -9.59 -1.40
CA ASN A 250 16.75 -9.86 -2.20
C ASN A 250 16.67 -11.21 -2.93
N ASN A 251 16.16 -12.26 -2.28
CA ASN A 251 16.01 -13.58 -2.88
C ASN A 251 14.96 -13.63 -4.00
N SER A 252 13.92 -12.79 -3.91
CA SER A 252 12.84 -12.70 -4.92
C SER A 252 13.17 -11.78 -6.10
N TYR A 253 14.17 -10.91 -5.96
CA TYR A 253 14.52 -9.91 -6.97
C TYR A 253 14.90 -10.52 -8.33
N GLU A 254 15.72 -11.57 -8.35
CA GLU A 254 16.22 -12.15 -9.60
C GLU A 254 15.12 -12.78 -10.46
N GLU A 255 14.11 -13.39 -9.83
CA GLU A 255 12.94 -13.92 -10.53
C GLU A 255 12.11 -12.77 -11.14
N TRP A 256 11.82 -11.74 -10.35
CA TRP A 256 11.03 -10.60 -10.78
C TRP A 256 11.70 -9.78 -11.88
N LYS A 257 13.00 -9.55 -11.76
CA LYS A 257 13.81 -8.85 -12.77
C LYS A 257 13.72 -9.51 -14.14
N LYS A 258 13.77 -10.85 -14.20
CA LYS A 258 13.75 -11.64 -15.44
C LYS A 258 12.36 -11.75 -16.06
N LEU A 259 11.31 -11.46 -15.31
CA LEU A 259 9.95 -11.48 -15.83
C LEU A 259 9.78 -10.42 -16.93
N SER A 260 9.26 -10.83 -18.09
CA SER A 260 9.03 -9.94 -19.23
C SER A 260 8.10 -8.79 -18.88
N LEU A 261 8.32 -7.61 -19.46
CA LEU A 261 7.50 -6.42 -19.24
C LEU A 261 6.00 -6.70 -19.44
N LEU A 262 5.60 -7.42 -20.51
CA LEU A 262 4.19 -7.75 -20.77
C LEU A 262 3.52 -8.53 -19.64
N LYS A 263 4.24 -9.46 -19.00
CA LYS A 263 3.72 -10.20 -17.83
C LYS A 263 3.57 -9.29 -16.62
N LYS A 264 4.54 -8.40 -16.38
CA LYS A 264 4.45 -7.38 -15.31
C LYS A 264 3.25 -6.44 -15.55
N SER A 265 3.08 -5.98 -16.78
CA SER A 265 1.94 -5.14 -17.19
C SER A 265 0.60 -5.81 -16.95
N SER A 266 0.46 -7.10 -17.23
CA SER A 266 -0.78 -7.84 -16.96
C SER A 266 -1.14 -7.86 -15.47
N ILE A 267 -0.16 -8.01 -14.58
CA ILE A 267 -0.36 -7.94 -13.13
C ILE A 267 -0.88 -6.54 -12.75
N PHE A 268 -0.24 -5.49 -13.28
CA PHE A 268 -0.58 -4.10 -12.99
C PHE A 268 -1.99 -3.72 -13.44
N LEU A 269 -2.38 -4.10 -14.66
CA LEU A 269 -3.74 -3.88 -15.18
C LEU A 269 -4.79 -4.59 -14.33
N ASN A 270 -4.48 -5.80 -13.82
CA ASN A 270 -5.38 -6.51 -12.92
C ASN A 270 -5.52 -5.81 -11.56
N VAL A 271 -4.43 -5.26 -11.01
CA VAL A 271 -4.49 -4.43 -9.78
C VAL A 271 -5.36 -3.20 -9.99
N GLY A 272 -5.18 -2.47 -11.10
CA GLY A 272 -6.00 -1.31 -11.45
C GLY A 272 -7.49 -1.64 -11.51
N ARG A 273 -7.86 -2.72 -12.24
CA ARG A 273 -9.23 -3.23 -12.29
C ARG A 273 -9.80 -3.53 -10.90
N LEU A 274 -9.03 -4.23 -10.04
CA LEU A 274 -9.49 -4.60 -8.70
C LEU A 274 -9.66 -3.39 -7.77
N LEU A 275 -8.80 -2.37 -7.88
CA LEU A 275 -8.96 -1.11 -7.14
C LEU A 275 -10.29 -0.45 -7.51
N ARG A 276 -10.61 -0.37 -8.81
CA ARG A 276 -11.87 0.22 -9.29
C ARG A 276 -13.11 -0.57 -8.85
N GLU A 277 -13.07 -1.90 -8.98
CA GLU A 277 -14.17 -2.79 -8.57
C GLU A 277 -14.47 -2.70 -7.07
N ASN A 278 -13.47 -2.38 -6.24
CA ASN A 278 -13.58 -2.35 -4.78
C ASN A 278 -13.45 -0.93 -4.20
N VAL A 279 -13.60 0.10 -5.03
CA VAL A 279 -13.32 1.50 -4.68
C VAL A 279 -14.02 1.94 -3.40
N ASN A 280 -15.31 1.66 -3.25
CA ASN A 280 -16.11 2.09 -2.10
C ASN A 280 -15.64 1.46 -0.79
N LEU A 281 -15.26 0.19 -0.84
CA LEU A 281 -14.79 -0.54 0.34
C LEU A 281 -13.41 -0.04 0.78
N ILE A 282 -12.48 0.09 -0.18
CA ILE A 282 -11.13 0.54 0.11
C ILE A 282 -11.16 2.00 0.59
N ALA A 283 -11.98 2.85 -0.04
CA ALA A 283 -12.16 4.23 0.40
C ALA A 283 -12.74 4.34 1.81
N LYS A 284 -13.64 3.44 2.21
CA LYS A 284 -14.15 3.38 3.59
C LYS A 284 -13.03 3.08 4.58
N ILE A 285 -12.15 2.14 4.24
CA ILE A 285 -10.98 1.79 5.06
C ILE A 285 -10.03 2.97 5.14
N GLU A 286 -9.68 3.57 4.00
CA GLU A 286 -8.80 4.76 3.93
C GLU A 286 -9.36 5.91 4.78
N SER A 287 -10.65 6.22 4.65
CA SER A 287 -11.33 7.28 5.42
C SER A 287 -11.36 6.99 6.93
N THR A 288 -11.53 5.72 7.33
CA THR A 288 -11.53 5.32 8.74
C THR A 288 -10.13 5.46 9.37
N ASP A 289 -9.09 5.06 8.63
CA ASP A 289 -7.70 5.04 9.07
C ASP A 289 -7.06 6.44 9.05
N ASN A 290 -7.44 7.29 8.09
CA ASN A 290 -6.84 8.62 7.88
C ASN A 290 -7.70 9.80 8.39
N GLY A 291 -9.03 9.64 8.44
CA GLY A 291 -9.95 10.70 8.85
C GLY A 291 -10.42 11.65 7.74
N LYS A 292 -9.94 11.51 6.49
CA LYS A 292 -10.45 12.30 5.35
C LYS A 292 -11.87 11.91 4.93
N PRO A 293 -12.66 12.84 4.37
CA PRO A 293 -13.99 12.54 3.83
C PRO A 293 -13.95 11.42 2.81
N ILE A 294 -14.95 10.53 2.86
CA ILE A 294 -15.07 9.37 1.97
C ILE A 294 -15.06 9.73 0.49
N ARG A 295 -15.57 10.92 0.13
CA ARG A 295 -15.54 11.43 -1.25
C ARG A 295 -14.11 11.62 -1.76
N GLU A 296 -13.22 12.11 -0.90
CA GLU A 296 -11.81 12.30 -1.24
C GLU A 296 -11.08 10.96 -1.26
N ALA A 297 -11.36 10.08 -0.29
CA ALA A 297 -10.78 8.73 -0.27
C ALA A 297 -11.14 7.91 -1.53
N ILE A 298 -12.33 8.11 -2.12
CA ILE A 298 -12.69 7.50 -3.41
C ILE A 298 -11.72 7.97 -4.50
N TRP A 299 -11.40 9.26 -4.56
CA TRP A 299 -10.46 9.80 -5.53
C TRP A 299 -9.04 9.30 -5.29
N ASP A 300 -8.62 9.11 -4.05
CA ASP A 300 -7.30 8.54 -3.74
C ASP A 300 -7.15 7.11 -4.28
N VAL A 301 -8.19 6.28 -4.11
CA VAL A 301 -8.20 4.90 -4.63
C VAL A 301 -8.22 4.89 -6.16
N LEU A 302 -9.00 5.78 -6.79
CA LEU A 302 -9.01 5.91 -8.25
C LEU A 302 -7.68 6.43 -8.78
N SER A 303 -7.04 7.38 -8.10
CA SER A 303 -5.71 7.87 -8.45
C SER A 303 -4.64 6.78 -8.35
N ALA A 304 -4.74 5.90 -7.34
CA ALA A 304 -3.89 4.71 -7.27
C ALA A 304 -4.15 3.75 -8.46
N ALA A 305 -5.41 3.58 -8.88
CA ALA A 305 -5.75 2.79 -10.06
C ALA A 305 -5.17 3.41 -11.35
N ASP A 306 -5.35 4.72 -11.55
CA ASP A 306 -4.79 5.45 -12.70
C ASP A 306 -3.26 5.33 -12.75
N CYS A 307 -2.59 5.46 -11.60
CA CYS A 307 -1.14 5.33 -11.46
C CYS A 307 -0.64 3.95 -11.90
N VAL A 308 -1.22 2.87 -11.36
CA VAL A 308 -0.77 1.51 -11.68
C VAL A 308 -1.07 1.14 -13.14
N GLU A 309 -2.20 1.60 -13.69
CA GLU A 309 -2.56 1.41 -15.09
C GLU A 309 -1.62 2.18 -16.04
N TYR A 310 -1.25 3.42 -15.69
CA TYR A 310 -0.27 4.20 -16.44
C TYR A 310 1.07 3.46 -16.51
N PHE A 311 1.60 3.02 -15.37
CA PHE A 311 2.89 2.32 -15.33
C PHE A 311 2.84 0.92 -15.96
N ALA A 312 1.66 0.32 -16.15
CA ALA A 312 1.55 -0.91 -16.94
C ALA A 312 2.06 -0.73 -18.39
N SER A 313 2.08 0.51 -18.90
CA SER A 313 2.61 0.87 -20.22
C SER A 313 4.02 1.47 -20.22
N ALA A 314 4.76 1.32 -19.11
CA ALA A 314 6.06 1.98 -18.94
C ALA A 314 7.06 1.68 -20.07
N ASP A 315 7.70 2.72 -20.59
CA ASP A 315 8.83 2.60 -21.51
C ASP A 315 10.14 2.38 -20.74
N LEU A 316 10.69 1.16 -20.84
CA LEU A 316 11.98 0.78 -20.27
C LEU A 316 13.10 0.68 -21.32
N SER A 317 12.92 1.30 -22.49
CA SER A 317 13.89 1.24 -23.57
C SER A 317 15.21 1.93 -23.21
N GLY A 318 16.27 1.41 -23.84
CA GLY A 318 17.54 2.12 -23.97
C GLY A 318 17.66 2.79 -25.34
N ARG A 319 18.80 3.41 -25.61
CA ARG A 319 19.10 4.11 -26.86
C ARG A 319 20.32 3.49 -27.52
N HIS A 320 20.30 3.41 -28.85
CA HIS A 320 21.45 2.99 -29.66
C HIS A 320 22.19 4.22 -30.22
N TYR A 321 23.53 4.18 -30.17
CA TYR A 321 24.45 5.27 -30.50
C TYR A 321 25.49 4.78 -31.52
N PRO A 322 25.25 4.98 -32.83
CA PRO A 322 26.20 4.62 -33.87
C PRO A 322 27.29 5.71 -34.04
N TYR A 323 28.15 5.89 -33.05
CA TYR A 323 29.07 7.03 -33.01
C TYR A 323 30.32 6.90 -33.89
N ASP A 324 30.71 5.69 -34.31
CA ASP A 324 31.81 5.48 -35.27
C ASP A 324 31.61 4.16 -36.04
N GLN A 325 30.64 4.17 -36.96
CA GLN A 325 30.29 3.00 -37.76
C GLN A 325 31.43 2.52 -38.68
N ALA A 326 32.28 3.44 -39.14
CA ALA A 326 33.37 3.12 -40.08
C ALA A 326 34.40 2.16 -39.46
N SER A 327 34.62 2.26 -38.15
CA SER A 327 35.51 1.35 -37.41
C SER A 327 34.79 0.18 -36.73
N GLY A 328 33.49 -0.02 -37.01
CA GLY A 328 32.68 -1.03 -36.34
C GLY A 328 32.36 -0.71 -34.87
N ARG A 329 32.44 0.56 -34.48
CA ARG A 329 32.17 1.00 -33.10
C ARG A 329 30.76 1.55 -32.95
N SER A 330 30.06 1.05 -31.94
CA SER A 330 28.74 1.52 -31.56
C SER A 330 28.57 1.43 -30.05
N GLY A 331 27.54 2.09 -29.54
CA GLY A 331 27.13 1.93 -28.15
C GLY A 331 25.64 1.74 -28.06
N TYR A 332 25.18 1.15 -26.97
CA TYR A 332 23.78 1.22 -26.60
C TYR A 332 23.63 1.27 -25.09
N THR A 333 22.50 1.81 -24.63
CA THR A 333 22.15 1.81 -23.22
C THR A 333 21.13 0.72 -22.89
N LYS A 334 21.17 0.22 -21.67
CA LYS A 334 20.15 -0.62 -21.04
C LYS A 334 19.64 0.09 -19.80
N ARG A 335 18.34 0.01 -19.57
CA ARG A 335 17.73 0.45 -18.31
C ARG A 335 17.62 -0.75 -17.38
N GLU A 336 18.25 -0.67 -16.22
CA GLU A 336 18.29 -1.77 -15.24
C GLU A 336 17.68 -1.32 -13.91
N PRO A 337 17.01 -2.21 -13.16
CA PRO A 337 16.60 -1.92 -11.79
C PRO A 337 17.80 -1.69 -10.86
N PHE A 338 17.55 -1.08 -9.71
CA PHE A 338 18.53 -0.93 -8.64
C PHE A 338 18.74 -2.23 -7.85
N GLY A 339 17.67 -3.01 -7.61
CA GLY A 339 17.71 -4.17 -6.73
C GLY A 339 16.57 -4.12 -5.72
N VAL A 340 16.90 -4.23 -4.43
CA VAL A 340 15.94 -3.99 -3.34
C VAL A 340 15.86 -2.49 -3.06
N VAL A 341 14.65 -1.93 -3.07
CA VAL A 341 14.41 -0.52 -2.77
C VAL A 341 13.53 -0.35 -1.54
N CYS A 342 13.90 0.58 -0.67
CA CYS A 342 13.11 0.95 0.50
C CYS A 342 12.27 2.19 0.17
N CYS A 343 10.96 2.07 0.31
CA CYS A 343 10.01 3.15 0.06
C CYS A 343 9.31 3.49 1.39
N ILE A 344 9.43 4.72 1.87
CA ILE A 344 8.86 5.17 3.13
C ILE A 344 7.77 6.20 2.81
N GLY A 345 6.55 5.91 3.27
CA GLY A 345 5.35 6.71 2.98
C GLY A 345 4.97 7.70 4.08
N ALA A 346 4.12 8.65 3.70
CA ALA A 346 3.47 9.59 4.61
C ALA A 346 2.05 9.11 4.97
N TRP A 347 1.41 9.79 5.91
CA TRP A 347 0.09 9.41 6.45
C TRP A 347 -1.09 10.10 5.78
N ASN A 348 -0.87 11.16 5.02
CA ASN A 348 -1.94 12.04 4.53
C ASN A 348 -2.66 11.50 3.29
N TYR A 349 -1.95 10.79 2.41
CA TYR A 349 -2.52 10.06 1.26
C TYR A 349 -1.94 8.63 1.20
N PRO A 350 -2.25 7.76 2.18
CA PRO A 350 -1.61 6.46 2.34
C PRO A 350 -1.65 5.59 1.08
N ILE A 351 -2.82 5.36 0.49
CA ILE A 351 -2.93 4.47 -0.68
C ILE A 351 -2.30 5.09 -1.93
N GLN A 352 -2.56 6.37 -2.16
CA GLN A 352 -2.14 7.08 -3.36
C GLN A 352 -0.60 7.19 -3.40
N THR A 353 0.01 7.72 -2.35
CA THR A 353 1.47 7.90 -2.29
C THR A 353 2.21 6.56 -2.20
N ALA A 354 1.61 5.52 -1.60
CA ALA A 354 2.15 4.17 -1.68
C ALA A 354 2.25 3.71 -3.14
N MET A 355 1.17 3.87 -3.91
CA MET A 355 1.16 3.46 -5.31
C MET A 355 2.14 4.27 -6.18
N TRP A 356 2.29 5.57 -5.89
CA TRP A 356 3.24 6.44 -6.59
C TRP A 356 4.70 5.98 -6.45
N LYS A 357 5.01 5.20 -5.41
CA LYS A 357 6.33 4.58 -5.20
C LYS A 357 6.38 3.13 -5.69
N ILE A 358 5.36 2.33 -5.31
CA ILE A 358 5.33 0.89 -5.55
C ILE A 358 5.26 0.59 -7.06
N ALA A 359 4.36 1.25 -7.80
CA ALA A 359 4.18 0.98 -9.22
C ALA A 359 5.45 1.21 -10.07
N PRO A 360 6.09 2.39 -10.05
CA PRO A 360 7.31 2.60 -10.84
C PRO A 360 8.50 1.76 -10.35
N ALA A 361 8.60 1.48 -9.04
CA ALA A 361 9.65 0.60 -8.52
C ALA A 361 9.50 -0.84 -9.05
N LEU A 362 8.30 -1.40 -8.93
CA LEU A 362 8.00 -2.77 -9.36
C LEU A 362 8.13 -2.92 -10.88
N ILE A 363 7.60 -1.99 -11.68
CA ILE A 363 7.63 -2.14 -13.15
C ILE A 363 9.07 -2.10 -13.70
N CYS A 364 9.94 -1.27 -13.10
CA CYS A 364 11.37 -1.24 -13.41
C CYS A 364 12.10 -2.55 -13.05
N GLY A 365 11.47 -3.45 -12.29
CA GLY A 365 12.01 -4.75 -11.91
C GLY A 365 12.68 -4.79 -10.54
N ASN A 366 12.43 -3.81 -9.67
CA ASN A 366 12.94 -3.82 -8.30
C ASN A 366 12.05 -4.69 -7.39
N SER A 367 12.64 -5.25 -6.32
CA SER A 367 11.87 -5.69 -5.15
C SER A 367 11.70 -4.51 -4.20
N VAL A 368 10.53 -4.41 -3.56
CA VAL A 368 10.13 -3.24 -2.76
C VAL A 368 9.87 -3.65 -1.32
N ILE A 369 10.46 -2.90 -0.39
CA ILE A 369 10.04 -2.85 1.01
C ILE A 369 9.37 -1.50 1.23
N TYR A 370 8.07 -1.50 1.46
CA TYR A 370 7.30 -0.30 1.75
C TYR A 370 7.05 -0.20 3.26
N LYS A 371 7.43 0.93 3.86
CA LYS A 371 7.14 1.24 5.26
C LYS A 371 6.13 2.39 5.31
N PRO A 372 4.82 2.12 5.52
CA PRO A 372 3.84 3.18 5.69
C PRO A 372 4.11 4.02 6.94
N SER A 373 3.38 5.13 7.07
CA SER A 373 3.29 5.83 8.34
C SER A 373 2.52 4.97 9.35
N PRO A 374 2.95 4.90 10.61
CA PRO A 374 2.20 4.18 11.65
C PRO A 374 0.84 4.82 11.98
N LEU A 375 0.56 6.03 11.49
CA LEU A 375 -0.72 6.72 11.73
C LEU A 375 -1.84 6.28 10.79
N SER A 376 -1.51 5.73 9.63
CA SER A 376 -2.50 5.29 8.64
C SER A 376 -1.93 4.19 7.73
N PRO A 377 -1.72 2.98 8.29
CA PRO A 377 -0.97 1.92 7.63
C PRO A 377 -1.82 0.93 6.83
N VAL A 378 -3.15 1.02 6.84
CA VAL A 378 -4.02 -0.10 6.47
C VAL A 378 -4.17 -0.25 4.96
N SER A 379 -4.46 0.84 4.24
CA SER A 379 -4.70 0.76 2.80
C SER A 379 -3.46 0.38 1.97
N PRO A 380 -2.20 0.71 2.35
CA PRO A 380 -1.04 0.14 1.68
C PRO A 380 -1.00 -1.38 1.77
N VAL A 381 -1.37 -1.99 2.90
CA VAL A 381 -1.42 -3.46 3.05
C VAL A 381 -2.39 -4.08 2.05
N ILE A 382 -3.53 -3.42 1.79
CA ILE A 382 -4.47 -3.83 0.74
C ILE A 382 -3.77 -3.87 -0.63
N LEU A 383 -2.90 -2.90 -0.95
CA LEU A 383 -2.12 -2.94 -2.20
C LEU A 383 -1.25 -4.20 -2.29
N GLY A 384 -0.56 -4.56 -1.20
CA GLY A 384 0.22 -5.81 -1.12
C GLY A 384 -0.62 -7.03 -1.49
N MET A 385 -1.81 -7.15 -0.89
CA MET A 385 -2.76 -8.23 -1.16
C MET A 385 -3.34 -8.19 -2.57
N LEU A 386 -3.50 -7.02 -3.17
CA LEU A 386 -3.98 -6.87 -4.55
C LEU A 386 -2.90 -7.28 -5.57
N PHE A 387 -1.64 -6.92 -5.33
CA PHE A 387 -0.52 -7.35 -6.15
C PHE A 387 -0.31 -8.86 -6.06
N GLU A 388 -0.31 -9.44 -4.85
CA GLU A 388 -0.27 -10.90 -4.66
C GLU A 388 -1.38 -11.58 -5.46
N TYR A 389 -2.62 -11.14 -5.27
CA TYR A 389 -3.77 -11.69 -5.98
C TYR A 389 -3.63 -11.61 -7.50
N SER A 390 -2.94 -10.58 -7.98
CA SER A 390 -2.71 -10.35 -9.40
C SER A 390 -1.55 -11.17 -9.96
N GLY A 391 -0.87 -11.98 -9.14
CA GLY A 391 0.21 -12.86 -9.56
C GLY A 391 1.62 -12.29 -9.31
N LEU A 392 1.76 -11.29 -8.42
CA LEU A 392 3.09 -10.83 -8.01
C LEU A 392 3.84 -11.96 -7.27
N PRO A 393 5.09 -12.30 -7.67
CA PRO A 393 5.86 -13.32 -6.99
C PRO A 393 6.09 -13.02 -5.51
N SER A 394 6.16 -14.07 -4.70
CA SER A 394 6.31 -13.94 -3.25
C SER A 394 7.58 -13.19 -2.87
N GLY A 395 7.42 -12.21 -1.97
CA GLY A 395 8.54 -11.44 -1.43
C GLY A 395 9.01 -10.27 -2.29
N VAL A 396 8.43 -10.09 -3.48
CA VAL A 396 8.77 -8.95 -4.36
C VAL A 396 8.25 -7.63 -3.79
N LEU A 397 7.05 -7.64 -3.18
CA LEU A 397 6.51 -6.51 -2.44
C LEU A 397 6.30 -6.93 -0.99
N ASN A 398 6.95 -6.22 -0.07
CA ASN A 398 6.78 -6.40 1.37
C ASN A 398 6.36 -5.07 1.99
N ILE A 399 5.41 -5.12 2.90
CA ILE A 399 4.89 -3.96 3.61
C ILE A 399 5.06 -4.21 5.10
N ILE A 400 5.91 -3.42 5.75
CA ILE A 400 6.24 -3.63 7.16
C ILE A 400 5.92 -2.39 7.98
N GLN A 401 5.32 -2.62 9.14
CA GLN A 401 4.94 -1.59 10.09
C GLN A 401 6.15 -1.22 10.95
N GLY A 402 6.36 0.08 11.14
CA GLY A 402 7.56 0.54 11.81
C GLY A 402 7.56 2.04 12.08
N ASP A 403 8.18 2.42 13.18
CA ASP A 403 8.44 3.81 13.54
C ASP A 403 9.72 4.34 12.87
N GLY A 404 10.27 5.44 13.39
CA GLY A 404 11.50 6.03 12.89
C GLY A 404 12.73 5.12 13.01
N GLU A 405 12.78 4.22 14.00
CA GLU A 405 13.91 3.30 14.16
C GLU A 405 13.89 2.24 13.07
N CYS A 406 12.73 1.67 12.76
CA CYS A 406 12.56 0.78 11.60
C CYS A 406 13.01 1.48 10.29
N GLY A 407 12.60 2.73 10.09
CA GLY A 407 13.04 3.52 8.93
C GLY A 407 14.56 3.70 8.87
N LYS A 408 15.21 3.99 10.00
CA LYS A 408 16.67 4.09 10.11
C LYS A 408 17.37 2.77 9.81
N ILE A 409 16.87 1.66 10.35
CA ILE A 409 17.41 0.31 10.11
C ILE A 409 17.46 0.01 8.61
N LEU A 410 16.32 0.18 7.91
CA LEU A 410 16.23 -0.05 6.46
C LEU A 410 17.18 0.87 5.68
N CYS A 411 17.23 2.16 6.04
CA CYS A 411 18.08 3.13 5.36
C CYS A 411 19.59 2.89 5.59
N LEU A 412 19.99 2.21 6.66
CA LEU A 412 21.39 1.87 6.95
C LEU A 412 21.84 0.55 6.32
N ASP A 413 20.92 -0.34 5.96
CA ASP A 413 21.26 -1.70 5.52
C ASP A 413 21.94 -1.74 4.14
N LYS A 414 23.03 -2.50 3.99
CA LYS A 414 23.84 -2.52 2.77
C LYS A 414 23.14 -3.13 1.55
N ASP A 415 22.13 -3.97 1.76
CA ASP A 415 21.43 -4.69 0.70
C ASP A 415 20.21 -3.89 0.17
N ILE A 416 19.91 -2.73 0.77
CA ILE A 416 19.01 -1.72 0.20
C ILE A 416 19.79 -0.82 -0.77
N SER A 417 19.44 -0.88 -2.05
CA SER A 417 20.14 -0.19 -3.13
C SER A 417 19.64 1.23 -3.40
N LYS A 418 18.41 1.56 -2.99
CA LYS A 418 17.80 2.89 -3.16
C LYS A 418 16.79 3.18 -2.05
N VAL A 419 16.64 4.44 -1.67
CA VAL A 419 15.56 4.91 -0.78
C VAL A 419 14.64 5.89 -1.51
N SER A 420 13.33 5.80 -1.29
CA SER A 420 12.35 6.83 -1.66
C SER A 420 11.58 7.23 -0.41
N PHE A 421 11.53 8.53 -0.10
CA PHE A 421 10.91 9.03 1.13
C PHE A 421 9.94 10.17 0.82
N THR A 422 8.76 10.12 1.44
CA THR A 422 7.84 11.26 1.53
C THR A 422 7.63 11.65 2.98
N GLY A 423 7.79 12.94 3.32
CA GLY A 423 7.55 13.43 4.67
C GLY A 423 8.18 14.80 4.96
N SER A 424 8.54 15.06 6.22
CA SER A 424 9.09 16.36 6.63
C SER A 424 10.54 16.57 6.17
N VAL A 425 10.93 17.83 6.00
CA VAL A 425 12.33 18.19 5.65
C VAL A 425 13.33 17.70 6.70
N SER A 426 13.00 17.79 7.98
CA SER A 426 13.89 17.32 9.06
C SER A 426 14.14 15.82 8.98
N THR A 427 13.10 15.02 8.77
CA THR A 427 13.24 13.55 8.61
C THR A 427 13.95 13.21 7.31
N GLY A 428 13.66 13.94 6.21
CA GLY A 428 14.37 13.77 4.93
C GLY A 428 15.87 13.96 5.06
N LYS A 429 16.32 14.99 5.80
CA LYS A 429 17.75 15.21 6.10
C LYS A 429 18.37 14.05 6.87
N ASN A 430 17.66 13.51 7.86
CA ASN A 430 18.13 12.35 8.61
C ASN A 430 18.27 11.11 7.71
N ILE A 431 17.27 10.84 6.86
CA ILE A 431 17.29 9.73 5.91
C ILE A 431 18.45 9.86 4.93
N LEU A 432 18.70 11.06 4.39
CA LEU A 432 19.86 11.32 3.53
C LEU A 432 21.17 11.03 4.25
N GLY A 433 21.30 11.46 5.51
CA GLY A 433 22.45 11.13 6.36
C GLY A 433 22.63 9.62 6.53
N TYR A 434 21.55 8.86 6.73
CA TYR A 434 21.63 7.38 6.79
C TYR A 434 22.05 6.79 5.44
N CYS A 435 21.49 7.29 4.33
CA CYS A 435 21.75 6.83 2.96
C CYS A 435 23.21 7.01 2.52
N SER A 436 23.96 7.97 3.11
CA SER A 436 25.37 8.23 2.81
C SER A 436 26.35 7.71 3.89
N SER A 437 25.84 7.22 5.03
CA SER A 437 26.68 6.90 6.20
C SER A 437 27.51 5.63 6.06
N LYS A 438 26.95 4.59 5.41
CA LYS A 438 27.61 3.29 5.20
C LYS A 438 27.79 2.94 3.72
N MET A 439 26.90 3.44 2.87
CA MET A 439 26.87 3.23 1.42
C MET A 439 26.56 4.58 0.76
N ILE A 440 26.68 4.69 -0.57
CA ILE A 440 26.19 5.85 -1.32
C ILE A 440 24.91 5.42 -2.04
N LYS A 441 23.77 5.57 -1.38
CA LYS A 441 22.47 5.16 -1.94
C LYS A 441 21.81 6.34 -2.68
N PRO A 442 21.36 6.17 -3.93
CA PRO A 442 20.46 7.14 -4.54
C PRO A 442 19.18 7.27 -3.70
N ALA A 443 18.68 8.49 -3.61
CA ALA A 443 17.46 8.80 -2.87
C ALA A 443 16.48 9.61 -3.74
N THR A 444 15.18 9.40 -3.53
CA THR A 444 14.11 10.30 -3.98
C THR A 444 13.49 10.93 -2.75
N MET A 445 13.34 12.24 -2.74
CA MET A 445 12.87 13.02 -1.60
C MET A 445 11.69 13.88 -2.01
N GLU A 446 10.52 13.56 -1.48
CA GLU A 446 9.29 14.35 -1.61
C GLU A 446 8.97 14.96 -0.26
N LEU A 447 9.33 16.23 -0.09
CA LEU A 447 9.28 16.91 1.20
C LEU A 447 8.23 18.02 1.18
N GLY A 448 7.91 18.53 2.37
CA GLY A 448 6.89 19.56 2.57
C GLY A 448 7.07 20.85 1.75
N GLY A 449 6.04 21.70 1.80
CA GLY A 449 5.95 22.93 1.01
C GLY A 449 5.52 24.15 1.81
N LYS A 450 5.80 25.33 1.25
CA LYS A 450 5.16 26.60 1.66
C LYS A 450 4.71 27.37 0.42
N SER A 451 3.86 26.69 -0.34
CA SER A 451 3.42 27.11 -1.67
C SER A 451 2.58 28.39 -1.63
N SER A 452 2.60 29.10 -2.75
CA SER A 452 1.84 30.33 -2.94
C SER A 452 0.86 30.20 -4.09
N LEU A 453 -0.30 30.85 -3.96
CA LEU A 453 -1.32 30.96 -4.99
C LEU A 453 -1.58 32.44 -5.26
N ILE A 454 -1.27 32.89 -6.47
CA ILE A 454 -1.40 34.29 -6.89
C ILE A 454 -2.77 34.48 -7.53
N ILE A 455 -3.55 35.44 -7.06
CA ILE A 455 -4.85 35.82 -7.60
C ILE A 455 -4.73 37.23 -8.20
N SER A 456 -4.61 37.29 -9.52
CA SER A 456 -4.46 38.54 -10.27
C SER A 456 -5.77 39.33 -10.33
N GLU A 457 -5.67 40.63 -10.57
CA GLU A 457 -6.84 41.52 -10.62
C GLU A 457 -7.88 41.16 -11.69
N ASP A 458 -7.45 40.49 -12.76
CA ASP A 458 -8.29 40.07 -13.87
C ASP A 458 -8.84 38.64 -13.71
N ALA A 459 -8.49 37.96 -12.61
CA ALA A 459 -8.92 36.61 -12.30
C ALA A 459 -10.46 36.51 -12.27
N ASP A 460 -10.98 35.35 -12.67
CA ASP A 460 -12.36 35.02 -12.32
C ASP A 460 -12.45 34.77 -10.81
N ILE A 461 -12.99 35.75 -10.08
CA ILE A 461 -12.99 35.75 -8.61
C ILE A 461 -13.63 34.49 -8.03
N LYS A 462 -14.72 34.00 -8.64
CA LYS A 462 -15.41 32.80 -8.14
C LYS A 462 -14.53 31.56 -8.28
N SER A 463 -13.93 31.36 -9.45
CA SER A 463 -13.01 30.24 -9.71
C SER A 463 -11.76 30.34 -8.84
N ALA A 464 -11.21 31.55 -8.67
CA ALA A 464 -10.08 31.81 -7.78
C ALA A 464 -10.39 31.46 -6.30
N VAL A 465 -11.58 31.80 -5.81
CA VAL A 465 -12.01 31.42 -4.45
C VAL A 465 -12.08 29.91 -4.30
N TYR A 466 -12.68 29.19 -5.25
CA TYR A 466 -12.74 27.72 -5.20
C TYR A 466 -11.36 27.08 -5.32
N GLY A 467 -10.49 27.61 -6.19
CA GLY A 467 -9.10 27.20 -6.29
C GLY A 467 -8.34 27.40 -4.97
N ALA A 468 -8.51 28.55 -4.31
CA ALA A 468 -7.90 28.82 -3.01
C ALA A 468 -8.41 27.88 -1.93
N MET A 469 -9.72 27.59 -1.88
CA MET A 469 -10.29 26.62 -0.95
C MET A 469 -9.77 25.19 -1.20
N MET A 470 -9.69 24.76 -2.47
CA MET A 470 -9.09 23.49 -2.87
C MET A 470 -7.62 23.40 -2.41
N ALA A 471 -6.87 24.49 -2.59
CA ALA A 471 -5.46 24.59 -2.23
C ALA A 471 -5.18 24.69 -0.72
N ASN A 472 -6.20 24.69 0.14
CA ASN A 472 -6.01 24.94 1.58
C ASN A 472 -6.84 24.02 2.49
N PHE A 473 -8.03 23.59 2.07
CA PHE A 473 -8.96 22.87 2.95
C PHE A 473 -9.21 21.43 2.54
N PHE A 474 -8.85 21.05 1.31
CA PHE A 474 -8.92 19.66 0.85
C PHE A 474 -8.08 18.75 1.75
N SER A 475 -8.61 17.57 2.10
CA SER A 475 -8.00 16.62 3.05
C SER A 475 -7.60 17.26 4.39
N GLN A 476 -8.47 18.11 4.94
CA GLN A 476 -8.26 18.92 6.15
C GLN A 476 -7.00 19.80 6.07
N GLY A 477 -6.60 20.22 4.87
CA GLY A 477 -5.39 21.00 4.64
C GLY A 477 -4.07 20.24 4.83
N GLN A 478 -4.13 18.91 4.96
CA GLN A 478 -2.97 18.04 5.18
C GLN A 478 -2.38 17.58 3.82
N VAL A 479 -2.04 18.54 2.95
CA VAL A 479 -1.55 18.28 1.59
C VAL A 479 -0.24 19.03 1.39
N CYS A 480 0.79 18.35 0.86
CA CYS A 480 2.12 18.94 0.67
C CYS A 480 2.13 20.10 -0.32
N SER A 481 1.33 20.03 -1.39
CA SER A 481 1.22 21.07 -2.42
C SER A 481 0.39 22.28 -2.01
N ASN A 482 -0.27 22.29 -0.85
CA ASN A 482 -1.21 23.36 -0.49
C ASN A 482 -0.58 24.75 -0.51
N ALA A 483 -1.22 25.68 -1.23
CA ALA A 483 -0.85 27.08 -1.26
C ALA A 483 -1.41 27.84 -0.05
N SER A 484 -0.76 27.65 1.09
CA SER A 484 -1.12 28.36 2.33
C SER A 484 -0.87 29.87 2.28
N LYS A 485 -0.04 30.37 1.36
CA LYS A 485 0.10 31.80 1.04
C LYS A 485 -0.79 32.15 -0.17
N VAL A 486 -1.97 32.71 0.06
CA VAL A 486 -2.87 33.17 -1.01
C VAL A 486 -2.63 34.66 -1.23
N LEU A 487 -1.90 35.00 -2.30
CA LEU A 487 -1.52 36.35 -2.65
C LEU A 487 -2.62 36.97 -3.50
N VAL A 488 -3.27 38.03 -3.04
CA VAL A 488 -4.44 38.61 -3.71
C VAL A 488 -4.18 40.05 -4.09
N HIS A 489 -4.36 40.38 -5.37
CA HIS A 489 -4.15 41.75 -5.84
C HIS A 489 -5.10 42.72 -5.13
N LYS A 490 -4.57 43.87 -4.66
CA LYS A 490 -5.33 44.83 -3.83
C LYS A 490 -6.69 45.24 -4.41
N ASN A 491 -6.80 45.36 -5.74
CA ASN A 491 -8.00 45.82 -6.43
C ASN A 491 -9.21 44.88 -6.22
N ILE A 492 -8.97 43.59 -6.01
CA ILE A 492 -10.02 42.58 -5.83
C ILE A 492 -10.06 42.02 -4.40
N LEU A 493 -9.13 42.42 -3.54
CA LEU A 493 -8.98 41.91 -2.17
C LEU A 493 -10.28 41.97 -1.35
N PRO A 494 -11.05 43.08 -1.29
CA PRO A 494 -12.28 43.12 -0.51
C PRO A 494 -13.33 42.12 -1.00
N GLN A 495 -13.49 41.99 -2.31
CA GLN A 495 -14.47 41.10 -2.92
C GLN A 495 -14.07 39.62 -2.74
N PHE A 496 -12.79 39.30 -2.98
CA PHE A 496 -12.25 37.96 -2.78
C PHE A 496 -12.39 37.53 -1.31
N THR A 497 -11.93 38.37 -0.38
CA THR A 497 -11.94 38.09 1.07
C THR A 497 -13.36 37.84 1.58
N LYS A 498 -14.32 38.67 1.16
CA LYS A 498 -15.73 38.47 1.54
C LYS A 498 -16.24 37.10 1.04
N LEU A 499 -16.04 36.81 -0.24
CA LEU A 499 -16.57 35.60 -0.85
C LEU A 499 -15.92 34.33 -0.29
N VAL A 500 -14.59 34.30 -0.12
CA VAL A 500 -13.92 33.11 0.43
C VAL A 500 -14.32 32.81 1.87
N VAL A 501 -14.55 33.84 2.70
CA VAL A 501 -15.08 33.66 4.06
C VAL A 501 -16.51 33.14 4.03
N GLU A 502 -17.37 33.66 3.15
CA GLU A 502 -18.75 33.19 2.99
C GLU A 502 -18.81 31.73 2.53
N GLU A 503 -18.00 31.33 1.54
CA GLU A 503 -17.94 29.95 1.05
C GLU A 503 -17.32 28.99 2.08
N THR A 504 -16.29 29.42 2.81
CA THR A 504 -15.65 28.61 3.85
C THR A 504 -16.62 28.29 4.99
N LYS A 505 -17.46 29.24 5.38
CA LYS A 505 -18.51 29.03 6.41
C LYS A 505 -19.60 28.03 6.00
N LYS A 506 -19.71 27.69 4.71
CA LYS A 506 -20.65 26.67 4.20
C LYS A 506 -20.10 25.24 4.28
N LEU A 507 -18.79 25.08 4.55
CA LEU A 507 -18.18 23.76 4.66
C LEU A 507 -18.78 22.98 5.84
N VAL A 508 -19.07 21.70 5.62
CA VAL A 508 -19.66 20.82 6.63
C VAL A 508 -18.53 20.02 7.25
N ILE A 509 -18.32 20.22 8.54
CA ILE A 509 -17.35 19.47 9.34
C ILE A 509 -18.12 18.36 10.04
N GLY A 510 -17.68 17.10 9.91
CA GLY A 510 -18.48 15.98 10.37
C GLY A 510 -17.82 14.63 10.20
N ASP A 511 -18.64 13.58 10.35
CA ASP A 511 -18.21 12.19 10.15
C ASP A 511 -17.55 12.03 8.77
N PRO A 512 -16.27 11.61 8.70
CA PRO A 512 -15.59 11.36 7.44
C PRO A 512 -16.31 10.34 6.54
N LEU A 513 -17.07 9.40 7.13
CA LEU A 513 -17.82 8.39 6.38
C LEU A 513 -19.15 8.90 5.81
N SER A 514 -19.58 10.11 6.18
CA SER A 514 -20.78 10.74 5.63
C SER A 514 -20.47 11.42 4.30
N LEU A 515 -21.27 11.11 3.28
CA LEU A 515 -21.21 11.82 1.99
C LEU A 515 -21.54 13.31 2.11
N LYS A 516 -22.07 13.81 3.22
CA LYS A 516 -22.36 15.25 3.39
C LYS A 516 -21.15 16.04 3.93
N THR A 517 -20.14 15.36 4.43
CA THR A 517 -18.97 15.97 5.05
C THR A 517 -18.03 16.53 3.99
N HIS A 518 -17.57 17.76 4.20
CA HIS A 518 -16.56 18.43 3.39
C HIS A 518 -15.19 18.43 4.10
N ILE A 519 -15.16 18.45 5.43
CA ILE A 519 -13.94 18.48 6.23
C ILE A 519 -14.03 17.40 7.30
N GLY A 520 -13.12 16.42 7.25
CA GLY A 520 -13.05 15.31 8.19
C GLY A 520 -12.23 15.61 9.44
N ALA A 521 -11.65 14.57 10.03
CA ALA A 521 -10.77 14.67 11.19
C ALA A 521 -9.30 14.86 10.78
N CYS A 522 -8.54 15.65 11.54
CA CYS A 522 -7.08 15.68 11.46
C CYS A 522 -6.51 14.31 11.86
N ILE A 523 -5.37 13.91 11.29
CA ILE A 523 -4.83 12.54 11.46
C ILE A 523 -4.57 12.13 12.91
N SER A 524 -4.25 13.08 13.79
CA SER A 524 -3.96 12.80 15.20
C SER A 524 -4.23 14.02 16.07
N LEU A 525 -4.45 13.76 17.37
CA LEU A 525 -4.60 14.81 18.38
C LEU A 525 -3.36 15.72 18.43
N ASP A 526 -2.16 15.14 18.38
CA ASP A 526 -0.90 15.89 18.40
C ASP A 526 -0.78 16.83 17.19
N HIS A 527 -1.17 16.34 16.00
CA HIS A 527 -1.15 17.14 14.79
C HIS A 527 -2.18 18.27 14.83
N MET A 528 -3.41 17.99 15.28
CA MET A 528 -4.44 19.01 15.46
C MET A 528 -3.99 20.12 16.42
N ASN A 529 -3.39 19.75 17.55
CA ASN A 529 -2.87 20.70 18.54
C ASN A 529 -1.71 21.53 17.98
N ARG A 530 -0.83 20.93 17.17
CA ARG A 530 0.24 21.65 16.47
C ARG A 530 -0.34 22.71 15.53
N VAL A 531 -1.34 22.36 14.71
CA VAL A 531 -2.00 23.31 13.81
C VAL A 531 -2.65 24.45 14.60
N LYS A 532 -3.38 24.12 15.67
CA LYS A 532 -4.01 25.12 16.55
C LYS A 532 -2.99 26.10 17.14
N ASN A 533 -1.81 25.61 17.53
CA ASN A 533 -0.74 26.46 18.04
C ASN A 533 -0.21 27.45 17.00
N TYR A 534 -0.07 27.07 15.72
CA TYR A 534 0.29 28.04 14.67
C TYR A 534 -0.76 29.15 14.53
N ILE A 535 -2.04 28.81 14.60
CA ILE A 535 -3.15 29.77 14.53
C ILE A 535 -3.07 30.74 15.72
N ASP A 536 -3.01 30.21 16.94
CA ASP A 536 -2.99 31.02 18.16
C ASP A 536 -1.76 31.91 18.26
N ASN A 537 -0.58 31.37 17.90
CA ASN A 537 0.65 32.15 17.88
C ASN A 537 0.59 33.29 16.86
N SER A 538 0.00 33.07 15.68
CA SER A 538 -0.14 34.11 14.67
C SER A 538 -1.07 35.22 15.15
N ILE A 539 -2.20 34.88 15.79
CA ILE A 539 -3.13 35.86 16.36
C ILE A 539 -2.45 36.69 17.46
N ASN A 540 -1.69 36.04 18.34
CA ASN A 540 -0.93 36.72 19.39
C ASN A 540 0.13 37.69 18.83
N LEU A 541 0.62 37.44 17.62
CA LEU A 541 1.59 38.30 16.93
C LEU A 541 0.94 39.36 16.03
N GLY A 542 -0.40 39.44 15.99
CA GLY A 542 -1.14 40.50 15.29
C GLY A 542 -1.90 40.05 14.04
N ALA A 543 -1.85 38.78 13.67
CA ALA A 543 -2.70 38.26 12.60
C ALA A 543 -4.18 38.38 12.96
N THR A 544 -5.01 38.67 11.98
CA THR A 544 -6.47 38.77 12.15
C THR A 544 -7.15 37.49 11.69
N LYS A 545 -7.90 36.85 12.58
CA LYS A 545 -8.71 35.66 12.27
C LYS A 545 -10.05 36.08 11.64
N LEU A 546 -10.24 35.76 10.36
CA LEU A 546 -11.47 36.09 9.62
C LEU A 546 -12.58 35.05 9.88
N CYS A 547 -12.23 33.78 10.03
CA CYS A 547 -13.14 32.70 10.46
C CYS A 547 -12.40 31.45 10.94
N GLY A 548 -13.11 30.58 11.67
CA GLY A 548 -12.70 29.21 12.04
C GLY A 548 -11.46 29.12 12.91
N GLY A 549 -10.66 28.06 12.74
CA GLY A 549 -9.47 27.78 13.54
C GLY A 549 -9.76 27.29 14.96
N ASP A 550 -10.95 26.72 15.17
CA ASP A 550 -11.45 26.28 16.47
C ASP A 550 -11.52 24.75 16.52
N ILE A 551 -11.08 24.17 17.63
CA ILE A 551 -11.24 22.73 17.89
C ILE A 551 -12.72 22.47 18.17
N LEU A 552 -13.31 21.52 17.45
CA LEU A 552 -14.72 21.18 17.57
C LEU A 552 -14.91 19.86 18.32
N LYS A 553 -15.87 19.84 19.23
CA LYS A 553 -16.40 18.59 19.81
C LYS A 553 -17.72 18.28 19.12
N LEU A 554 -17.72 17.25 18.29
CA LEU A 554 -18.93 16.78 17.64
C LEU A 554 -19.75 15.90 18.60
N GLU A 555 -21.01 15.62 18.26
CA GLU A 555 -21.90 14.83 19.11
C GLU A 555 -21.73 13.31 18.89
N ASN A 556 -22.28 12.52 19.80
CA ASN A 556 -22.33 11.05 19.76
C ASN A 556 -20.93 10.41 19.69
N GLU A 557 -20.78 9.35 18.91
CA GLU A 557 -19.53 8.60 18.71
C GLU A 557 -18.36 9.46 18.19
N LEU A 558 -18.62 10.65 17.67
CA LEU A 558 -17.59 11.56 17.15
C LEU A 558 -16.98 12.46 18.23
N SER A 559 -17.46 12.41 19.47
CA SER A 559 -17.06 13.36 20.54
C SER A 559 -15.59 13.35 20.90
N ASN A 560 -14.90 12.25 20.59
CA ASN A 560 -13.48 12.04 20.85
C ASN A 560 -12.62 12.14 19.58
N GLY A 561 -13.22 12.48 18.42
CA GLY A 561 -12.49 12.67 17.18
C GLY A 561 -11.75 14.01 17.09
N TYR A 562 -10.88 14.13 16.09
CA TYR A 562 -9.91 15.24 16.00
C TYR A 562 -10.35 16.29 14.98
N TYR A 563 -11.39 17.07 15.31
CA TYR A 563 -11.98 18.03 14.38
C TYR A 563 -11.50 19.46 14.61
N LEU A 564 -11.00 20.11 13.54
CA LEU A 564 -10.57 21.50 13.54
C LEU A 564 -11.27 22.26 12.41
N SER A 565 -11.89 23.41 12.72
CA SER A 565 -12.57 24.20 11.71
C SER A 565 -11.59 24.94 10.77
N PRO A 566 -11.86 25.01 9.45
CA PRO A 566 -11.02 25.72 8.50
C PRO A 566 -10.79 27.19 8.88
N CYS A 567 -9.54 27.61 8.93
CA CYS A 567 -9.11 28.92 9.38
C CYS A 567 -8.70 29.80 8.22
N ILE A 568 -9.12 31.08 8.24
CA ILE A 568 -8.60 32.11 7.35
C ILE A 568 -7.97 33.21 8.19
N LEU A 569 -6.70 33.47 7.93
CA LEU A 569 -5.91 34.55 8.55
C LEU A 569 -5.61 35.64 7.51
N THR A 570 -5.58 36.89 7.96
CA THR A 570 -5.02 38.04 7.22
C THR A 570 -4.07 38.80 8.15
N ASN A 571 -3.37 39.81 7.65
CA ASN A 571 -2.34 40.56 8.38
C ASN A 571 -1.25 39.60 8.90
N VAL A 572 -0.86 38.64 8.06
CA VAL A 572 0.24 37.72 8.34
C VAL A 572 1.49 38.23 7.64
N ASP A 573 2.60 38.31 8.36
CA ASP A 573 3.88 38.78 7.84
C ASP A 573 5.02 37.78 8.08
N SER A 574 6.19 38.10 7.54
CA SER A 574 7.38 37.25 7.58
C SER A 574 7.96 37.03 8.98
N THR A 575 7.53 37.77 10.02
CA THR A 575 7.95 37.51 11.41
C THR A 575 7.19 36.36 12.05
N MET A 576 6.05 35.97 11.48
CA MET A 576 5.19 34.91 12.02
C MET A 576 5.63 33.53 11.52
N LYS A 577 5.69 32.54 12.41
CA LYS A 577 6.02 31.16 12.02
C LYS A 577 5.05 30.59 10.98
N ALA A 578 3.77 30.95 11.06
CA ALA A 578 2.78 30.53 10.07
C ALA A 578 3.12 31.02 8.65
N TYR A 579 3.84 32.14 8.48
CA TYR A 579 4.30 32.60 7.17
C TYR A 579 5.47 31.77 6.63
N GLN A 580 6.42 31.42 7.49
CA GLN A 580 7.67 30.78 7.11
C GLN A 580 7.58 29.25 7.03
N GLU A 581 6.81 28.63 7.92
CA GLU A 581 6.78 27.18 8.14
C GLU A 581 5.54 26.51 7.53
N GLU A 582 5.68 25.24 7.21
CA GLU A 582 4.58 24.38 6.81
C GLU A 582 3.70 24.05 8.02
N ILE A 583 2.44 24.52 8.00
CA ILE A 583 1.44 24.28 9.05
C ILE A 583 0.83 22.88 8.89
N PHE A 584 0.56 22.48 7.64
CA PHE A 584 -0.02 21.19 7.25
C PHE A 584 -1.40 20.91 7.87
N GLY A 585 -2.24 21.94 7.92
CA GLY A 585 -3.63 21.87 8.39
C GLY A 585 -4.50 22.87 7.63
N PRO A 586 -5.81 22.99 7.96
CA PRO A 586 -6.76 23.73 7.15
C PRO A 586 -6.66 25.24 7.44
N VAL A 587 -5.54 25.87 7.07
CA VAL A 587 -5.22 27.27 7.37
C VAL A 587 -4.79 27.99 6.11
N MET A 588 -5.61 28.95 5.68
CA MET A 588 -5.35 29.85 4.55
C MET A 588 -4.87 31.20 5.08
N MET A 589 -3.80 31.75 4.50
CA MET A 589 -3.35 33.12 4.77
C MET A 589 -3.58 33.98 3.53
N ILE A 590 -4.36 35.05 3.69
CA ILE A 590 -4.57 36.05 2.65
C ILE A 590 -3.53 37.15 2.83
N ILE A 591 -2.73 37.38 1.79
CA ILE A 591 -1.66 38.37 1.77
C ILE A 591 -1.92 39.31 0.57
N PRO A 592 -2.14 40.61 0.79
CA PRO A 592 -2.31 41.55 -0.30
C PRO A 592 -1.00 41.78 -1.05
N TYR A 593 -1.10 42.13 -2.34
CA TYR A 593 0.04 42.63 -3.12
C TYR A 593 -0.41 43.73 -4.10
N ASP A 594 0.56 44.54 -4.54
CA ASP A 594 0.41 45.71 -5.39
C ASP A 594 0.68 45.44 -6.88
N ASP A 595 1.74 44.69 -7.21
CA ASP A 595 2.14 44.39 -8.58
C ASP A 595 2.74 42.97 -8.76
N ASP A 596 2.94 42.56 -10.02
CA ASP A 596 3.37 41.21 -10.36
C ASP A 596 4.80 40.89 -9.86
N GLU A 597 5.69 41.89 -9.74
CA GLU A 597 7.06 41.70 -9.24
C GLU A 597 7.04 41.43 -7.73
N GLU A 598 6.24 42.18 -6.97
CA GLU A 598 6.04 41.95 -5.54
C GLU A 598 5.43 40.56 -5.28
N ALA A 599 4.38 40.18 -6.02
CA ALA A 599 3.76 38.86 -5.90
C ALA A 599 4.77 37.74 -6.13
N LEU A 600 5.62 37.89 -7.15
CA LEU A 600 6.67 36.92 -7.46
C LEU A 600 7.70 36.83 -6.33
N GLN A 601 8.13 37.98 -5.77
CA GLN A 601 9.08 38.03 -4.66
C GLN A 601 8.52 37.29 -3.44
N ILE A 602 7.29 37.62 -3.01
CA ILE A 602 6.62 36.97 -1.87
C ILE A 602 6.43 35.46 -2.13
N ALA A 603 6.07 35.09 -3.35
CA ALA A 603 5.85 33.69 -3.72
C ALA A 603 7.13 32.86 -3.60
N ASN A 604 8.26 33.42 -4.04
CA ASN A 604 9.58 32.78 -4.02
C ASN A 604 10.34 32.94 -2.69
N GLU A 605 9.88 33.83 -1.78
CA GLU A 605 10.41 34.05 -0.44
C GLU A 605 10.10 32.86 0.48
N THR A 606 10.79 31.76 0.24
CA THR A 606 10.73 30.54 1.04
C THR A 606 11.88 29.58 0.69
N ILE A 607 12.27 28.76 1.67
CA ILE A 607 13.25 27.68 1.47
C ILE A 607 12.67 26.50 0.66
N TYR A 608 11.35 26.41 0.57
CA TYR A 608 10.62 25.34 -0.11
C TYR A 608 10.47 25.65 -1.61
N GLY A 609 10.05 24.65 -2.38
CA GLY A 609 9.86 24.76 -3.83
C GLY A 609 9.00 23.62 -4.39
N LEU A 610 7.95 23.22 -3.69
CA LEU A 610 7.11 22.09 -4.11
C LEU A 610 6.10 22.49 -5.19
N ALA A 611 5.18 23.39 -4.86
CA ALA A 611 4.15 23.86 -5.77
C ALA A 611 3.99 25.39 -5.75
N ALA A 612 3.38 25.95 -6.79
CA ALA A 612 2.88 27.31 -6.84
C ALA A 612 1.69 27.36 -7.80
N GLY A 613 0.92 28.45 -7.79
CA GLY A 613 -0.11 28.64 -8.81
C GLY A 613 -0.53 30.08 -9.02
N ILE A 614 -1.28 30.29 -10.10
CA ILE A 614 -1.80 31.59 -10.48
C ILE A 614 -3.21 31.48 -11.09
N PHE A 615 -4.09 32.41 -10.73
CA PHE A 615 -5.34 32.68 -11.43
C PHE A 615 -5.26 34.03 -12.14
N THR A 616 -5.40 34.01 -13.47
CA THR A 616 -5.40 35.19 -14.35
C THR A 616 -6.02 34.84 -15.70
N LYS A 617 -6.62 35.81 -16.38
CA LYS A 617 -7.09 35.67 -17.77
C LYS A 617 -6.04 36.12 -18.79
N ASP A 618 -5.03 36.87 -18.35
CA ASP A 618 -3.91 37.30 -19.17
C ASP A 618 -2.87 36.18 -19.33
N LEU A 619 -2.76 35.65 -20.55
CA LEU A 619 -1.79 34.60 -20.90
C LEU A 619 -0.33 35.09 -20.82
N LYS A 620 -0.05 36.38 -21.04
CA LYS A 620 1.31 36.91 -20.88
C LYS A 620 1.71 36.89 -19.41
N ARG A 621 0.80 37.34 -18.53
CA ARG A 621 0.98 37.26 -17.08
C ARG A 621 1.16 35.81 -16.63
N ALA A 622 0.31 34.90 -17.10
CA ALA A 622 0.44 33.48 -16.78
C ALA A 622 1.83 32.94 -17.16
N ASN A 623 2.30 33.17 -18.39
CA ASN A 623 3.63 32.72 -18.82
C ASN A 623 4.76 33.38 -18.02
N TYR A 624 4.66 34.67 -17.69
CA TYR A 624 5.63 35.33 -16.83
C TYR A 624 5.79 34.60 -15.49
N PHE A 625 4.68 34.25 -14.83
CA PHE A 625 4.77 33.51 -13.56
C PHE A 625 5.22 32.06 -13.73
N ILE A 626 4.82 31.37 -14.81
CA ILE A 626 5.30 30.00 -15.12
C ILE A 626 6.83 29.97 -15.18
N ASP A 627 7.44 30.93 -15.87
CA ASP A 627 8.89 30.95 -16.09
C ASP A 627 9.69 31.38 -14.85
N ASN A 628 9.07 32.14 -13.93
CA ASN A 628 9.78 32.78 -12.81
C ASN A 628 9.46 32.18 -11.43
N LEU A 629 8.38 31.41 -11.27
CA LEU A 629 8.08 30.71 -10.02
C LEU A 629 9.05 29.55 -9.80
N VAL A 630 9.71 29.51 -8.64
CA VAL A 630 10.66 28.45 -8.29
C VAL A 630 9.95 27.33 -7.55
N ALA A 631 9.22 26.51 -8.30
CA ALA A 631 8.49 25.35 -7.79
C ALA A 631 8.53 24.18 -8.79
N GLY A 632 8.46 22.95 -8.30
CA GLY A 632 8.42 21.77 -9.16
C GLY A 632 7.07 21.54 -9.86
N ASN A 633 5.99 22.13 -9.33
CA ASN A 633 4.65 22.08 -9.91
C ASN A 633 4.05 23.49 -9.97
N VAL A 634 3.62 23.96 -11.14
CA VAL A 634 2.96 25.27 -11.31
C VAL A 634 1.57 25.08 -11.89
N TYR A 635 0.55 25.52 -11.17
CA TYR A 635 -0.85 25.41 -11.57
C TYR A 635 -1.37 26.75 -12.11
N VAL A 636 -2.01 26.75 -13.28
CA VAL A 636 -2.58 27.95 -13.89
C VAL A 636 -4.08 27.78 -14.04
N ASN A 637 -4.86 28.65 -13.40
CA ASN A 637 -6.32 28.61 -13.35
C ASN A 637 -6.91 27.30 -12.82
N THR A 638 -6.14 26.58 -12.00
CA THR A 638 -6.50 25.34 -11.31
C THR A 638 -5.62 25.16 -10.06
N TYR A 639 -5.85 24.13 -9.26
CA TYR A 639 -4.95 23.75 -8.16
C TYR A 639 -5.15 22.29 -7.73
N ASN A 640 -4.07 21.64 -7.28
CA ASN A 640 -4.06 20.24 -6.79
C ASN A 640 -4.45 19.16 -7.83
N ASP A 641 -4.47 19.50 -9.13
CA ASP A 641 -4.59 18.48 -10.18
C ASP A 641 -3.38 17.53 -10.13
N THR A 642 -3.65 16.23 -10.15
CA THR A 642 -2.60 15.20 -10.21
C THR A 642 -2.92 14.23 -11.33
N ALA A 643 -1.98 14.08 -12.27
CA ALA A 643 -2.12 13.22 -13.44
C ALA A 643 -0.90 12.30 -13.50
N PRO A 644 -1.08 10.97 -13.65
CA PRO A 644 0.05 10.04 -13.58
C PRO A 644 1.07 10.20 -14.72
N GLN A 645 0.68 10.88 -15.80
CA GLN A 645 1.55 11.16 -16.94
C GLN A 645 2.55 12.29 -16.67
N LEU A 646 2.23 13.20 -15.72
CA LEU A 646 3.08 14.35 -15.41
C LEU A 646 3.93 14.06 -14.17
N PRO A 647 5.23 14.43 -14.18
CA PRO A 647 6.09 14.25 -13.03
C PRO A 647 5.65 15.19 -11.90
N PHE A 648 5.59 14.65 -10.69
CA PHE A 648 5.36 15.41 -9.47
C PHE A 648 6.64 15.43 -8.63
N GLY A 649 7.03 16.60 -8.14
CA GLY A 649 8.02 16.67 -7.08
C GLY A 649 8.59 18.04 -6.79
N GLY A 650 9.49 18.10 -5.82
CA GLY A 650 10.02 19.38 -5.29
C GLY A 650 11.24 19.96 -6.02
N MET A 651 11.48 21.24 -5.73
CA MET A 651 12.75 21.95 -5.88
C MET A 651 13.23 22.47 -4.52
N LYS A 652 14.45 23.01 -4.44
CA LYS A 652 15.04 23.57 -3.20
C LYS A 652 14.98 22.54 -2.03
N GLN A 653 14.51 22.94 -0.85
CA GLN A 653 14.37 22.05 0.31
C GLN A 653 13.12 21.16 0.25
N SER A 654 12.24 21.32 -0.74
CA SER A 654 11.12 20.39 -0.95
C SER A 654 11.54 19.06 -1.57
N GLY A 655 12.84 18.88 -1.83
CA GLY A 655 13.44 17.61 -2.22
C GLY A 655 13.84 17.54 -3.69
N TYR A 656 14.09 16.32 -4.16
CA TYR A 656 14.61 16.03 -5.49
C TYR A 656 14.30 14.60 -5.94
N GLY A 657 14.44 14.34 -7.23
CA GLY A 657 13.80 13.21 -7.89
C GLY A 657 12.33 13.53 -8.20
N ARG A 658 11.63 12.61 -8.85
CA ARG A 658 10.22 12.80 -9.22
C ARG A 658 9.44 11.52 -8.98
N GLU A 659 8.21 11.69 -8.54
CA GLU A 659 7.16 10.68 -8.61
C GLU A 659 6.36 10.91 -9.91
N GLN A 660 5.58 9.90 -10.32
CA GLN A 660 4.79 9.94 -11.56
C GLN A 660 5.60 10.17 -12.85
N GLY A 661 4.90 10.08 -13.99
CA GLY A 661 5.45 10.30 -15.32
C GLY A 661 6.60 9.37 -15.68
N HIS A 662 7.28 9.69 -16.79
CA HIS A 662 8.51 8.98 -17.16
C HIS A 662 9.65 9.24 -16.16
N ALA A 663 9.66 10.39 -15.49
CA ALA A 663 10.70 10.73 -14.52
C ALA A 663 10.75 9.77 -13.33
N ALA A 664 9.63 9.17 -12.91
CA ALA A 664 9.65 8.11 -11.90
C ALA A 664 10.33 6.84 -12.39
N ILE A 665 10.20 6.48 -13.67
CA ILE A 665 10.95 5.36 -14.26
C ILE A 665 12.45 5.63 -14.19
N GLU A 666 12.87 6.85 -14.50
CA GLU A 666 14.27 7.28 -14.34
C GLU A 666 14.71 7.25 -12.88
N ALA A 667 13.85 7.65 -11.94
CA ALA A 667 14.16 7.63 -10.52
C ALA A 667 14.32 6.21 -9.95
N PHE A 668 13.64 5.20 -10.52
CA PHE A 668 13.65 3.80 -10.06
C PHE A 668 14.46 2.84 -10.96
N SER A 669 15.24 3.37 -11.90
CA SER A 669 16.15 2.58 -12.73
C SER A 669 17.49 3.30 -12.94
N GLN A 670 18.45 2.59 -13.50
CA GLN A 670 19.78 3.09 -13.81
C GLN A 670 20.19 2.71 -15.23
N ILE A 671 21.04 3.54 -15.82
CA ILE A 671 21.53 3.35 -17.19
C ILE A 671 22.85 2.57 -17.16
N LYS A 672 22.88 1.44 -17.87
CA LYS A 672 24.11 0.72 -18.23
C LYS A 672 24.49 1.05 -19.66
N SER A 673 25.64 1.69 -19.86
CA SER A 673 26.22 1.92 -21.18
C SER A 673 27.06 0.72 -21.62
N VAL A 674 26.78 0.20 -22.82
CA VAL A 674 27.54 -0.87 -23.45
C VAL A 674 28.25 -0.31 -24.67
N TYR A 675 29.58 -0.43 -24.70
CA TYR A 675 30.41 -0.08 -25.85
C TYR A 675 30.74 -1.35 -26.62
N LEU A 676 30.46 -1.33 -27.92
CA LEU A 676 30.71 -2.44 -28.82
C LEU A 676 31.76 -2.05 -29.84
N ASN A 677 32.76 -2.91 -30.00
CA ASN A 677 33.66 -2.91 -31.14
C ASN A 677 33.47 -4.22 -31.89
N THR A 678 32.68 -4.19 -32.97
CA THR A 678 32.35 -5.40 -33.73
C THR A 678 33.47 -5.85 -34.65
N SER A 679 34.50 -5.01 -34.89
CA SER A 679 35.72 -5.46 -35.59
C SER A 679 36.53 -6.45 -34.76
N GLY A 680 36.42 -6.41 -33.43
CA GLY A 680 37.25 -7.18 -32.51
C GLY A 680 38.71 -6.71 -32.44
N GLU A 681 39.12 -5.75 -33.27
CA GLU A 681 40.49 -5.25 -33.35
C GLU A 681 40.67 -4.02 -32.45
N VAL A 682 41.69 -4.06 -31.59
CA VAL A 682 42.11 -2.91 -30.77
C VAL A 682 43.56 -2.60 -31.13
N SER A 683 43.80 -1.43 -31.72
CA SER A 683 45.15 -0.96 -32.06
C SER A 683 46.01 -0.84 -30.81
N ASN A 684 47.28 -1.25 -30.90
CA ASN A 684 48.25 -1.01 -29.82
C ASN A 684 48.39 0.51 -29.59
N PRO A 685 48.06 1.02 -28.39
CA PRO A 685 48.17 2.45 -28.09
C PRO A 685 49.60 2.89 -27.72
N PHE A 686 50.57 1.97 -27.75
CA PHE A 686 52.02 2.18 -27.54
C PHE A 686 52.80 1.78 -28.79
#